data_AF-A0A088FLN1-F1
#
_entry.id   AF-A0A088FLN1-F1
#
_cell.length_a   1.000
_cell.length_b   1.000
_cell.length_c   1.000
_cell.angle_alpha   90.00
_cell.angle_beta   90.00
_cell.angle_gamma   90.00
#
_symmetry.space_group_name_H-M   'P 1'
#
loop_
_entity.id
_entity.type
_entity.pdbx_description
1 polymer ?
#
loop_
_entity_poly.entity_id
_entity_poly.type
_entity_poly.pdbx_seq_one_letter_code
_entity_poly.pdbx_strand_id
1 'polypeptide(L)'
;MSFDIEEVKASLIESVPQLEEMLDSLIQEASHYMNEASRETWLQNAQGIAYLGKGQQVVVSYLEAVPQVIARIDDEILDDILETVMKLSSVTSGEVVSLVLDSLPVVSERTGDIDLLRQYLALVYQIGSKTPRGMRPMLSNIDELMSKLTVSGLRRWAQWGAQAHARNFQAQIDYFGLASEDSKAVFQQQRKGSLFIDYHRPINFYLRAFWARDFFIRPAAADYDDFKPYFENMAMHLPDALNDLGEIKGGELYRAMAAHMASHLAYTKEAISMEQLNPQQMFFIELIEDARVEYNAIKNFPGLKGLWKKVIKASMEASELPEKSTAYRLEQLALKLMDVKHDLQDEQMMVVAERFHNEIEENLDNEKWSWDLGILLYNVLNKATSKWESLTEISQQRFGYRDDNRLVWASDEWAEMEGGGAPHQETVRKNVSLMEMINEIDSELVDVDHEEVWVLGSELYPYEDNGLSYNEMEGIEPVSDPFHYHEWDYRVQLNRPNWVTLYEHRAKKGDPQLYNRILDQNKGIAHRIKQIVDKLQAVGLQRIRRIEDGDELDLNACVEAITSIRMGHEPDPRITMKNVIRSREVSVVVLLDLSESTNEMVDGGDKTVLEVTQEAAILVSHAINGIGDKFAVHGFSSDGRHDLQYTRFKQFDEPFDQDVHSRLAGMKGGLSTRMGGAMRHAGSYLEKQSSKQKLLLVITDGEPADIDEKDGQYLKQDAKKAVEELQAKGVYSYCLTIDQYADKYVHNIFGQNRYAIVDNVLKLPEKLPQLFANLTT
;
A
#
# COMPACT_ATOMS: atom_id res chain seq x y z
N MET A 1 0.05 -31.35 7.48
CA MET A 1 -0.96 -32.13 6.74
C MET A 1 -1.37 -31.24 5.59
N SER A 2 -1.36 -31.75 4.36
CA SER A 2 -1.87 -31.01 3.20
C SER A 2 -3.34 -30.68 3.44
N PHE A 3 -3.76 -29.43 3.26
CA PHE A 3 -5.17 -29.07 3.25
C PHE A 3 -5.82 -29.74 2.03
N ASP A 4 -6.92 -30.47 2.23
CA ASP A 4 -7.74 -31.02 1.15
C ASP A 4 -9.10 -30.32 1.19
N ILE A 5 -9.29 -29.39 0.25
CA ILE A 5 -10.50 -28.56 0.20
C ILE A 5 -11.75 -29.41 -0.05
N GLU A 6 -11.64 -30.51 -0.79
CA GLU A 6 -12.79 -31.37 -1.12
C GLU A 6 -13.20 -32.20 0.10
N GLU A 7 -12.25 -32.63 0.94
CA GLU A 7 -12.55 -33.28 2.22
C GLU A 7 -13.29 -32.33 3.18
N VAL A 8 -12.82 -31.08 3.28
CA VAL A 8 -13.45 -30.07 4.16
C VAL A 8 -14.85 -29.70 3.65
N LYS A 9 -15.03 -29.51 2.34
CA LYS A 9 -16.35 -29.29 1.72
C LYS A 9 -17.32 -30.43 2.03
N ALA A 10 -16.90 -31.68 1.82
CA ALA A 10 -17.73 -32.84 2.10
C ALA A 10 -18.16 -32.90 3.57
N SER A 11 -17.23 -32.63 4.49
CA SER A 11 -17.51 -32.58 5.93
C SER A 11 -18.49 -31.46 6.33
N LEU A 12 -18.37 -30.29 5.71
CA LEU A 12 -19.27 -29.16 5.93
C LEU A 12 -20.68 -29.47 5.40
N ILE A 13 -20.80 -30.06 4.21
CA ILE A 13 -22.09 -30.46 3.62
C ILE A 13 -22.75 -31.56 4.46
N GLU A 14 -21.99 -32.53 4.98
CA GLU A 14 -22.52 -33.56 5.89
C GLU A 14 -23.11 -32.92 7.17
N SER A 15 -22.41 -31.92 7.73
CA SER A 15 -22.83 -31.23 8.95
C SER A 15 -23.99 -30.25 8.70
N VAL A 16 -24.02 -29.62 7.52
CA VAL A 16 -24.99 -28.61 7.11
C VAL A 16 -25.44 -28.90 5.67
N PRO A 17 -26.46 -29.76 5.47
CA PRO A 17 -26.90 -30.18 4.13
C PRO A 17 -27.33 -29.05 3.20
N GLN A 18 -27.77 -27.91 3.76
CA GLN A 18 -28.15 -26.73 2.97
C GLN A 18 -26.99 -26.10 2.20
N LEU A 19 -25.73 -26.40 2.59
CA LEU A 19 -24.55 -25.91 1.89
C LEU A 19 -24.31 -26.59 0.54
N GLU A 20 -24.95 -27.74 0.25
CA GLU A 20 -24.74 -28.49 -1.00
C GLU A 20 -24.94 -27.64 -2.27
N GLU A 21 -25.92 -26.73 -2.26
CA GLU A 21 -26.23 -25.87 -3.42
C GLU A 21 -25.53 -24.50 -3.40
N MET A 22 -24.89 -24.12 -2.29
CA MET A 22 -24.40 -22.75 -2.07
C MET A 22 -22.89 -22.65 -1.78
N LEU A 23 -22.25 -23.70 -1.28
CA LEU A 23 -20.88 -23.65 -0.76
C LEU A 23 -19.86 -23.23 -1.83
N ASP A 24 -19.96 -23.77 -3.05
CA ASP A 24 -19.06 -23.40 -4.14
C ASP A 24 -19.22 -21.92 -4.53
N SER A 25 -20.45 -21.39 -4.50
CA SER A 25 -20.70 -19.97 -4.74
C SER A 25 -20.11 -19.10 -3.63
N LEU A 26 -20.22 -19.51 -2.36
CA LEU A 26 -19.64 -18.80 -1.23
C LEU A 26 -18.11 -18.79 -1.28
N ILE A 27 -17.49 -19.92 -1.65
CA ILE A 27 -16.04 -20.01 -1.83
C ILE A 27 -15.58 -19.12 -2.99
N GLN A 28 -16.34 -19.10 -4.09
CA GLN A 28 -16.07 -18.23 -5.22
C GLN A 28 -16.22 -16.74 -4.86
N GLU A 29 -17.21 -16.38 -4.04
CA GLU A 29 -17.35 -15.00 -3.56
C GLU A 29 -16.20 -14.64 -2.61
N ALA A 30 -15.85 -15.53 -1.68
CA ALA A 30 -14.76 -15.33 -0.73
C ALA A 30 -13.40 -15.16 -1.42
N SER A 31 -13.16 -15.81 -2.57
CA SER A 31 -11.91 -15.64 -3.34
C SER A 31 -11.72 -14.23 -3.90
N HIS A 32 -12.77 -13.40 -3.92
CA HIS A 32 -12.63 -12.00 -4.29
C HIS A 32 -11.95 -11.17 -3.20
N TYR A 33 -11.97 -11.61 -1.93
CA TYR A 33 -11.50 -10.83 -0.78
C TYR A 33 -10.41 -11.53 0.04
N MET A 34 -10.26 -12.84 -0.10
CA MET A 34 -9.32 -13.67 0.65
C MET A 34 -8.36 -14.40 -0.30
N ASN A 35 -7.07 -14.50 0.05
CA ASN A 35 -6.17 -15.44 -0.61
C ASN A 35 -6.48 -16.89 -0.25
N GLU A 36 -5.68 -17.82 -0.76
CA GLU A 36 -5.80 -19.24 -0.47
C GLU A 36 -5.69 -19.55 1.02
N ALA A 37 -4.60 -19.16 1.69
CA ALA A 37 -4.37 -19.45 3.11
C ALA A 37 -5.51 -18.98 4.03
N SER A 38 -6.06 -17.79 3.77
CA SER A 38 -7.17 -17.23 4.55
C SER A 38 -8.50 -17.91 4.22
N ARG A 39 -8.72 -18.36 2.98
CA ARG A 39 -9.86 -19.23 2.65
C ARG A 39 -9.74 -20.60 3.33
N GLU A 40 -8.54 -21.18 3.39
CA GLU A 40 -8.34 -22.45 4.10
C GLU A 40 -8.69 -22.28 5.57
N THR A 41 -8.17 -21.23 6.21
CA THR A 41 -8.44 -20.92 7.62
C THR A 41 -9.92 -20.64 7.85
N TRP A 42 -10.57 -19.87 6.97
CA TRP A 42 -12.01 -19.63 7.02
C TRP A 42 -12.84 -20.93 6.92
N LEU A 43 -12.52 -21.82 5.99
CA LEU A 43 -13.21 -23.12 5.86
C LEU A 43 -12.95 -24.04 7.06
N GLN A 44 -11.71 -24.09 7.56
CA GLN A 44 -11.37 -24.83 8.78
C GLN A 44 -12.12 -24.29 10.01
N ASN A 45 -12.20 -22.97 10.15
CA ASN A 45 -12.94 -22.31 11.22
C ASN A 45 -14.44 -22.62 11.12
N ALA A 46 -15.02 -22.60 9.92
CA ALA A 46 -16.41 -23.01 9.69
C ALA A 46 -16.66 -24.47 10.10
N GLN A 47 -15.70 -25.37 9.80
CA GLN A 47 -15.77 -26.78 10.22
C GLN A 47 -15.69 -26.91 11.75
N GLY A 48 -14.78 -26.17 12.38
CA GLY A 48 -14.68 -26.06 13.84
C GLY A 48 -15.99 -25.59 14.49
N ILE A 49 -16.66 -24.60 13.89
CA ILE A 49 -17.96 -24.10 14.33
C ILE A 49 -19.05 -25.16 14.14
N ALA A 50 -19.03 -25.92 13.04
CA ALA A 50 -19.98 -27.00 12.80
C ALA A 50 -19.90 -28.09 13.88
N TYR A 51 -18.68 -28.45 14.32
CA TYR A 51 -18.46 -29.41 15.40
C TYR A 51 -18.97 -28.96 16.77
N LEU A 52 -19.18 -27.65 17.00
CA LEU A 52 -19.79 -27.16 18.25
C LEU A 52 -21.24 -27.58 18.41
N GLY A 53 -21.93 -27.96 17.32
CA GLY A 53 -23.31 -28.42 17.36
C GLY A 53 -24.31 -27.33 17.80
N LYS A 54 -24.02 -26.06 17.54
CA LYS A 54 -24.88 -24.91 17.93
C LYS A 54 -25.98 -24.55 16.92
N GLY A 55 -26.16 -25.38 15.90
CA GLY A 55 -27.18 -25.21 14.87
C GLY A 55 -26.58 -24.80 13.54
N GLN A 56 -27.21 -25.26 12.47
CA GLN A 56 -26.76 -25.07 11.08
C GLN A 56 -26.62 -23.60 10.70
N GLN A 57 -27.54 -22.74 11.19
CA GLN A 57 -27.53 -21.31 10.87
C GLN A 57 -26.23 -20.61 11.28
N VAL A 58 -25.56 -21.06 12.36
CA VAL A 58 -24.31 -20.43 12.84
C VAL A 58 -23.20 -20.58 11.80
N VAL A 59 -23.09 -21.77 11.20
CA VAL A 59 -22.11 -22.07 10.16
C VAL A 59 -22.40 -21.26 8.90
N VAL A 60 -23.67 -21.22 8.48
CA VAL A 60 -24.11 -20.42 7.32
C VAL A 60 -23.80 -18.93 7.53
N SER A 61 -24.18 -18.38 8.69
CA SER A 61 -23.93 -16.97 9.03
C SER A 61 -22.43 -16.64 9.02
N TYR A 62 -21.58 -17.56 9.51
CA TYR A 62 -20.13 -17.39 9.47
C TYR A 62 -19.59 -17.38 8.04
N LEU A 63 -20.03 -18.34 7.20
CA LEU A 63 -19.61 -18.42 5.81
C LEU A 63 -20.07 -17.20 4.99
N GLU A 64 -21.26 -16.67 5.25
CA GLU A 64 -21.78 -15.50 4.52
C GLU A 64 -21.19 -14.16 5.00
N ALA A 65 -21.05 -13.97 6.30
CA ALA A 65 -20.68 -12.69 6.89
C ALA A 65 -19.17 -12.41 6.80
N VAL A 66 -18.33 -13.41 7.08
CA VAL A 66 -16.88 -13.21 7.23
C VAL A 66 -16.19 -12.70 5.96
N PRO A 67 -16.49 -13.20 4.75
CA PRO A 67 -15.93 -12.61 3.53
C PRO A 67 -16.23 -11.12 3.38
N GLN A 68 -17.43 -10.68 3.77
CA GLN A 68 -17.81 -9.27 3.72
C GLN A 68 -17.07 -8.44 4.77
N VAL A 69 -16.75 -9.01 5.92
CA VAL A 69 -15.91 -8.37 6.94
C VAL A 69 -14.48 -8.19 6.42
N ILE A 70 -13.90 -9.24 5.83
CA ILE A 70 -12.54 -9.19 5.28
C ILE A 70 -12.45 -8.25 4.07
N ALA A 71 -13.54 -8.05 3.34
CA ALA A 71 -13.60 -7.02 2.30
C ALA A 71 -13.39 -5.59 2.84
N ARG A 72 -13.56 -5.36 4.15
CA ARG A 72 -13.48 -4.04 4.81
C ARG A 72 -12.31 -3.90 5.77
N ILE A 73 -11.85 -5.02 6.34
CA ILE A 73 -10.85 -5.10 7.41
C ILE A 73 -9.89 -6.25 7.09
N ASP A 74 -8.67 -6.21 7.64
CA ASP A 74 -7.67 -7.26 7.44
C ASP A 74 -8.15 -8.65 7.92
N ASP A 75 -7.65 -9.71 7.29
CA ASP A 75 -8.03 -11.11 7.52
C ASP A 75 -7.47 -11.71 8.83
N GLU A 76 -6.54 -11.01 9.50
CA GLU A 76 -6.09 -11.32 10.86
C GLU A 76 -7.26 -11.45 11.87
N ILE A 77 -8.42 -10.85 11.56
CA ILE A 77 -9.62 -10.94 12.40
C ILE A 77 -10.26 -12.34 12.41
N LEU A 78 -9.90 -13.24 11.50
CA LEU A 78 -10.49 -14.59 11.37
C LEU A 78 -10.46 -15.37 12.69
N ASP A 79 -9.31 -15.37 13.36
CA ASP A 79 -9.11 -16.09 14.62
C ASP A 79 -9.85 -15.41 15.78
N ASP A 80 -9.88 -14.08 15.81
CA ASP A 80 -10.64 -13.30 16.80
C ASP A 80 -12.15 -13.59 16.72
N ILE A 81 -12.69 -13.71 15.49
CA ILE A 81 -14.09 -14.08 15.25
C ILE A 81 -14.36 -15.49 15.74
N LEU A 82 -13.52 -16.47 15.37
CA LEU A 82 -13.68 -17.85 15.83
C LEU A 82 -13.61 -17.91 17.35
N GLU A 83 -12.60 -17.32 17.97
CA GLU A 83 -12.44 -17.33 19.42
C GLU A 83 -13.67 -16.71 20.12
N THR A 84 -14.21 -15.62 19.58
CA THR A 84 -15.43 -14.98 20.09
C THR A 84 -16.65 -15.88 19.94
N VAL A 85 -16.83 -16.56 18.80
CA VAL A 85 -17.91 -17.53 18.57
C VAL A 85 -17.82 -18.69 19.55
N MET A 86 -16.61 -19.23 19.78
CA MET A 86 -16.36 -20.31 20.74
C MET A 86 -16.73 -19.87 22.16
N LYS A 87 -16.26 -18.68 22.58
CA LYS A 87 -16.58 -18.08 23.88
C LYS A 87 -18.08 -17.86 24.05
N LEU A 88 -18.75 -17.25 23.07
CA LEU A 88 -20.20 -16.97 23.11
C LEU A 88 -21.06 -18.23 23.11
N SER A 89 -20.62 -19.27 22.40
CA SER A 89 -21.31 -20.56 22.35
C SER A 89 -21.44 -21.23 23.73
N SER A 90 -20.55 -20.89 24.67
CA SER A 90 -20.62 -21.38 26.05
C SER A 90 -21.63 -20.63 26.94
N VAL A 91 -22.02 -19.40 26.57
CA VAL A 91 -22.83 -18.50 27.40
C VAL A 91 -24.19 -18.11 26.78
N THR A 92 -24.40 -18.37 25.49
CA THR A 92 -25.61 -17.98 24.74
C THR A 92 -26.13 -19.09 23.81
N SER A 93 -27.31 -18.88 23.19
CA SER A 93 -27.89 -19.80 22.21
C SER A 93 -27.27 -19.61 20.81
N GLY A 94 -27.32 -20.65 19.97
CA GLY A 94 -26.84 -20.55 18.58
C GLY A 94 -27.51 -19.44 17.77
N GLU A 95 -28.79 -19.19 17.99
CA GLU A 95 -29.52 -18.07 17.36
C GLU A 95 -28.89 -16.70 17.70
N VAL A 96 -28.41 -16.50 18.92
CA VAL A 96 -27.70 -15.26 19.30
C VAL A 96 -26.32 -15.20 18.64
N VAL A 97 -25.62 -16.33 18.54
CA VAL A 97 -24.32 -16.39 17.85
C VAL A 97 -24.47 -16.05 16.36
N SER A 98 -25.50 -16.58 15.69
CA SER A 98 -25.85 -16.19 14.31
C SER A 98 -26.08 -14.68 14.21
N LEU A 99 -26.90 -14.08 15.09
CA LEU A 99 -27.12 -12.63 15.08
C LEU A 99 -25.84 -11.81 15.31
N VAL A 100 -24.88 -12.33 16.09
CA VAL A 100 -23.58 -11.67 16.25
C VAL A 100 -22.81 -11.71 14.93
N LEU A 101 -22.73 -12.87 14.29
CA LEU A 101 -22.07 -13.04 12.99
C LEU A 101 -22.71 -12.14 11.92
N ASP A 102 -24.03 -12.15 11.84
CA ASP A 102 -24.82 -11.33 10.90
C ASP A 102 -24.62 -9.82 11.13
N SER A 103 -24.25 -9.41 12.35
CA SER A 103 -23.96 -8.00 12.65
C SER A 103 -22.57 -7.55 12.18
N LEU A 104 -21.61 -8.46 12.00
CA LEU A 104 -20.21 -8.10 11.73
C LEU A 104 -20.01 -7.32 10.43
N PRO A 105 -20.68 -7.61 9.30
CA PRO A 105 -20.53 -6.83 8.07
C PRO A 105 -20.93 -5.36 8.28
N VAL A 106 -22.02 -5.11 9.02
CA VAL A 106 -22.47 -3.74 9.31
C VAL A 106 -21.51 -3.02 10.24
N VAL A 107 -21.02 -3.71 11.29
CA VAL A 107 -20.05 -3.10 12.21
C VAL A 107 -18.73 -2.80 11.49
N SER A 108 -18.20 -3.74 10.71
CA SER A 108 -16.95 -3.57 9.96
C SER A 108 -17.04 -2.46 8.91
N GLU A 109 -18.17 -2.30 8.23
CA GLU A 109 -18.37 -1.18 7.30
C GLU A 109 -18.37 0.18 8.03
N ARG A 110 -18.87 0.22 9.27
CA ARG A 110 -18.96 1.46 10.07
C ARG A 110 -17.65 1.82 10.76
N THR A 111 -16.90 0.82 11.21
CA THR A 111 -15.62 1.04 11.91
C THR A 111 -14.47 1.19 10.92
N GLY A 112 -14.41 0.34 9.89
CA GLY A 112 -13.34 0.31 8.90
C GLY A 112 -11.95 0.04 9.49
N ASP A 113 -11.88 -0.51 10.70
CA ASP A 113 -10.64 -0.72 11.47
C ASP A 113 -10.73 -2.00 12.31
N ILE A 114 -9.64 -2.76 12.32
CA ILE A 114 -9.54 -4.08 12.97
C ILE A 114 -9.61 -3.99 14.48
N ASP A 115 -8.98 -2.99 15.10
CA ASP A 115 -8.92 -2.87 16.55
C ASP A 115 -10.26 -2.42 17.11
N LEU A 116 -10.98 -1.56 16.38
CA LEU A 116 -12.38 -1.24 16.72
C LEU A 116 -13.30 -2.46 16.61
N LEU A 117 -13.09 -3.33 15.62
CA LEU A 117 -13.87 -4.56 15.51
C LEU A 117 -13.55 -5.55 16.63
N ARG A 118 -12.27 -5.71 17.00
CA ARG A 118 -11.85 -6.49 18.19
C ARG A 118 -12.50 -5.95 19.46
N GLN A 119 -12.54 -4.64 19.62
CA GLN A 119 -13.22 -3.99 20.74
C GLN A 119 -14.73 -4.26 20.76
N TYR A 120 -15.39 -4.29 19.60
CA TYR A 120 -16.79 -4.68 19.46
C TYR A 120 -17.00 -6.15 19.85
N LEU A 121 -16.19 -7.08 19.33
CA LEU A 121 -16.26 -8.51 19.68
C LEU A 121 -16.11 -8.72 21.20
N ALA A 122 -15.14 -8.03 21.82
CA ALA A 122 -14.94 -8.05 23.26
C ALA A 122 -16.15 -7.50 24.03
N LEU A 123 -16.79 -6.43 23.53
CA LEU A 123 -18.03 -5.87 24.11
C LEU A 123 -19.17 -6.88 24.01
N VAL A 124 -19.39 -7.48 22.85
CA VAL A 124 -20.45 -8.49 22.61
C VAL A 124 -20.29 -9.66 23.58
N TYR A 125 -19.06 -10.18 23.76
CA TYR A 125 -18.79 -11.23 24.73
C TYR A 125 -19.06 -10.78 26.17
N GLN A 126 -18.67 -9.56 26.54
CA GLN A 126 -18.90 -9.00 27.86
C GLN A 126 -20.40 -8.87 28.17
N ILE A 127 -21.20 -8.36 27.22
CA ILE A 127 -22.66 -8.23 27.36
C ILE A 127 -23.32 -9.62 27.36
N GLY A 128 -22.89 -10.55 26.50
CA GLY A 128 -23.41 -11.91 26.49
C GLY A 128 -23.24 -12.62 27.83
N SER A 129 -22.11 -12.39 28.51
CA SER A 129 -21.81 -12.97 29.82
C SER A 129 -22.58 -12.33 30.97
N LYS A 130 -22.80 -11.01 30.95
CA LYS A 130 -23.47 -10.27 32.05
C LYS A 130 -24.98 -10.14 31.86
N THR A 131 -25.44 -10.07 30.62
CA THR A 131 -26.79 -9.66 30.20
C THR A 131 -27.24 -10.46 28.97
N PRO A 132 -27.28 -11.80 29.05
CA PRO A 132 -27.60 -12.65 27.89
C PRO A 132 -28.99 -12.37 27.30
N ARG A 133 -29.96 -11.96 28.13
CA ARG A 133 -31.33 -11.64 27.69
C ARG A 133 -31.42 -10.33 26.90
N GLY A 134 -30.46 -9.41 27.08
CA GLY A 134 -30.39 -8.15 26.34
C GLY A 134 -29.72 -8.29 24.96
N MET A 135 -29.00 -9.39 24.72
CA MET A 135 -28.24 -9.58 23.47
C MET A 135 -29.12 -9.57 22.22
N ARG A 136 -30.17 -10.39 22.19
CA ARG A 136 -31.05 -10.47 21.01
C ARG A 136 -31.72 -9.12 20.70
N PRO A 137 -32.37 -8.43 21.66
CA PRO A 137 -32.90 -7.09 21.44
C PRO A 137 -31.85 -6.09 20.93
N MET A 138 -30.62 -6.13 21.48
CA MET A 138 -29.53 -5.25 21.06
C MET A 138 -29.11 -5.50 19.61
N LEU A 139 -28.84 -6.77 19.27
CA LEU A 139 -28.37 -7.16 17.94
C LEU A 139 -29.43 -6.91 16.87
N SER A 140 -30.72 -7.06 17.20
CA SER A 140 -31.81 -6.69 16.28
C SER A 140 -31.89 -5.19 15.98
N ASN A 141 -31.25 -4.33 16.78
CA ASN A 141 -31.18 -2.88 16.58
C ASN A 141 -29.74 -2.42 16.29
N ILE A 142 -28.81 -3.33 15.95
CA ILE A 142 -27.39 -2.98 15.82
C ILE A 142 -27.15 -1.95 14.72
N ASP A 143 -27.89 -2.02 13.61
CA ASP A 143 -27.79 -1.07 12.50
C ASP A 143 -28.15 0.35 12.96
N GLU A 144 -29.24 0.50 13.72
CA GLU A 144 -29.64 1.81 14.26
C GLU A 144 -28.60 2.32 15.26
N LEU A 145 -28.11 1.44 16.14
CA LEU A 145 -27.11 1.77 17.14
C LEU A 145 -25.80 2.25 16.47
N MET A 146 -25.26 1.47 15.53
CA MET A 146 -24.00 1.75 14.84
C MET A 146 -24.11 2.87 13.80
N SER A 147 -25.33 3.22 13.37
CA SER A 147 -25.54 4.40 12.51
C SER A 147 -25.37 5.74 13.25
N LYS A 148 -25.29 5.71 14.58
CA LYS A 148 -25.29 6.90 15.45
C LYS A 148 -24.27 6.88 16.58
N LEU A 149 -23.82 5.70 16.98
CA LEU A 149 -22.81 5.51 18.01
C LEU A 149 -21.54 4.95 17.41
N THR A 150 -20.42 5.35 18.02
CA THR A 150 -19.16 4.63 17.85
C THR A 150 -19.15 3.36 18.71
N VAL A 151 -18.16 2.48 18.52
CA VAL A 151 -17.99 1.28 19.36
C VAL A 151 -17.88 1.65 20.85
N SER A 152 -17.16 2.74 21.16
CA SER A 152 -17.07 3.33 22.50
C SER A 152 -18.42 3.84 23.02
N GLY A 153 -19.18 4.53 22.17
CA GLY A 153 -20.54 4.97 22.51
C GLY A 153 -21.48 3.81 22.82
N LEU A 154 -21.42 2.75 21.99
CA LEU A 154 -22.16 1.52 22.18
C LEU A 154 -21.75 0.82 23.48
N ARG A 155 -20.45 0.75 23.78
CA ARG A 155 -19.92 0.20 25.03
C ARG A 155 -20.51 0.92 26.25
N ARG A 156 -20.46 2.25 26.29
CA ARG A 156 -21.00 3.04 27.42
C ARG A 156 -22.51 2.88 27.55
N TRP A 157 -23.25 2.93 26.43
CA TRP A 157 -24.70 2.70 26.43
C TRP A 157 -25.05 1.30 26.94
N ALA A 158 -24.36 0.26 26.47
CA ALA A 158 -24.62 -1.12 26.86
C ALA A 158 -24.25 -1.39 28.33
N GLN A 159 -23.11 -0.87 28.79
CA GLN A 159 -22.68 -1.02 30.18
C GLN A 159 -23.62 -0.31 31.17
N TRP A 160 -24.09 0.90 30.82
CA TRP A 160 -25.08 1.60 31.63
C TRP A 160 -26.37 0.78 31.75
N GLY A 161 -26.90 0.27 30.64
CA GLY A 161 -28.11 -0.56 30.62
C GLY A 161 -27.96 -1.83 31.44
N ALA A 162 -26.83 -2.51 31.31
CA ALA A 162 -26.50 -3.71 32.08
C ALA A 162 -26.45 -3.42 33.59
N GLN A 163 -25.91 -2.27 34.00
CA GLN A 163 -25.79 -1.89 35.41
C GLN A 163 -27.11 -1.37 36.00
N ALA A 164 -27.78 -0.46 35.31
CA ALA A 164 -29.03 0.17 35.77
C ALA A 164 -30.16 -0.86 35.93
N HIS A 165 -30.25 -1.83 35.02
CA HIS A 165 -31.31 -2.84 34.99
C HIS A 165 -30.87 -4.24 35.44
N ALA A 166 -29.74 -4.36 36.14
CA ALA A 166 -29.14 -5.64 36.55
C ALA A 166 -30.11 -6.58 37.30
N ARG A 167 -31.12 -6.02 37.99
CA ARG A 167 -32.09 -6.76 38.80
C ARG A 167 -33.49 -6.89 38.16
N ASN A 168 -33.74 -6.26 37.01
CA ASN A 168 -35.03 -6.26 36.34
C ASN A 168 -34.90 -6.71 34.88
N PHE A 169 -35.19 -7.98 34.63
CA PHE A 169 -35.01 -8.58 33.31
C PHE A 169 -35.91 -7.99 32.22
N GLN A 170 -37.13 -7.57 32.55
CA GLN A 170 -38.02 -6.96 31.55
C GLN A 170 -37.49 -5.57 31.15
N ALA A 171 -37.14 -4.74 32.13
CA ALA A 171 -36.55 -3.44 31.86
C ALA A 171 -35.22 -3.53 31.10
N GLN A 172 -34.44 -4.59 31.34
CA GLN A 172 -33.22 -4.88 30.59
C GLN A 172 -33.53 -5.20 29.11
N ILE A 173 -34.53 -6.04 28.83
CA ILE A 173 -34.98 -6.33 27.46
C ILE A 173 -35.46 -5.05 26.77
N ASP A 174 -36.29 -4.26 27.46
CA ASP A 174 -36.84 -3.01 26.93
C ASP A 174 -35.73 -1.98 26.67
N TYR A 175 -34.70 -1.92 27.52
CA TYR A 175 -33.56 -1.04 27.34
C TYR A 175 -32.74 -1.43 26.12
N PHE A 176 -32.29 -2.69 26.04
CA PHE A 176 -31.44 -3.13 24.94
C PHE A 176 -32.19 -3.20 23.60
N GLY A 177 -33.52 -3.23 23.63
CA GLY A 177 -34.37 -3.12 22.44
C GLY A 177 -34.75 -1.69 22.03
N LEU A 178 -34.11 -0.65 22.60
CA LEU A 178 -34.44 0.78 22.37
C LEU A 178 -35.90 1.17 22.65
N ALA A 179 -36.63 0.36 23.43
CA ALA A 179 -38.04 0.60 23.74
C ALA A 179 -38.23 1.55 24.93
N SER A 180 -37.30 1.51 25.90
CA SER A 180 -37.40 2.31 27.12
C SER A 180 -36.93 3.77 26.93
N GLU A 181 -37.54 4.70 27.66
CA GLU A 181 -37.22 6.13 27.56
C GLU A 181 -35.80 6.45 28.05
N ASP A 182 -35.32 5.74 29.07
CA ASP A 182 -33.95 5.85 29.55
C ASP A 182 -32.93 5.30 28.54
N SER A 183 -33.26 4.23 27.80
CA SER A 183 -32.42 3.75 26.70
C SER A 183 -32.26 4.77 25.60
N LYS A 184 -33.37 5.38 25.17
CA LYS A 184 -33.34 6.47 24.19
C LYS A 184 -32.56 7.68 24.72
N ALA A 185 -32.72 8.03 25.99
CA ALA A 185 -32.01 9.15 26.60
C ALA A 185 -30.49 8.91 26.64
N VAL A 186 -30.04 7.75 27.12
CA VAL A 186 -28.61 7.39 27.13
C VAL A 186 -28.09 7.25 25.69
N PHE A 187 -28.87 6.69 24.77
CA PHE A 187 -28.52 6.61 23.35
C PHE A 187 -28.27 8.01 22.76
N GLN A 188 -29.17 8.98 22.99
CA GLN A 188 -28.95 10.36 22.56
C GLN A 188 -27.73 10.99 23.24
N GLN A 189 -27.49 10.69 24.52
CA GLN A 189 -26.32 11.20 25.24
C GLN A 189 -25.00 10.65 24.68
N GLN A 190 -24.98 9.39 24.24
CA GLN A 190 -23.79 8.73 23.70
C GLN A 190 -23.54 9.03 22.22
N ARG A 191 -24.47 9.69 21.53
CA ARG A 191 -24.25 10.22 20.18
C ARG A 191 -23.21 11.34 20.25
N LYS A 192 -21.94 10.98 20.06
CA LYS A 192 -20.87 11.94 19.81
C LYS A 192 -21.09 12.57 18.44
N GLY A 193 -20.98 13.89 18.35
CA GLY A 193 -21.43 14.72 17.22
C GLY A 193 -21.03 14.21 15.81
N SER A 194 -19.86 14.62 15.34
CA SER A 194 -19.32 14.25 14.02
C SER A 194 -18.55 12.94 14.11
N LEU A 195 -18.95 11.92 13.34
CA LEU A 195 -18.25 10.63 13.28
C LEU A 195 -17.04 10.72 12.34
N PHE A 196 -15.92 10.11 12.71
CA PHE A 196 -14.69 10.15 11.91
C PHE A 196 -14.88 9.60 10.50
N ILE A 197 -15.64 8.51 10.36
CA ILE A 197 -15.86 7.83 9.07
C ILE A 197 -16.47 8.77 8.01
N ASP A 198 -17.28 9.74 8.43
CA ASP A 198 -17.89 10.74 7.53
C ASP A 198 -16.86 11.77 7.02
N TYR A 199 -15.74 11.94 7.74
CA TYR A 199 -14.70 12.93 7.46
C TYR A 199 -13.37 12.32 7.03
N HIS A 200 -13.18 10.99 7.09
CA HIS A 200 -11.92 10.32 6.72
C HIS A 200 -11.44 10.70 5.32
N ARG A 201 -12.30 10.55 4.31
CA ARG A 201 -11.97 10.89 2.91
C ARG A 201 -11.71 12.40 2.70
N PRO A 202 -12.57 13.32 3.20
CA PRO A 202 -12.29 14.76 3.16
C PRO A 202 -10.97 15.17 3.82
N ILE A 203 -10.63 14.60 4.98
CA ILE A 203 -9.38 14.89 5.69
C ILE A 203 -8.18 14.42 4.86
N ASN A 204 -8.23 13.21 4.30
CA ASN A 204 -7.17 12.71 3.42
C ASN A 204 -6.90 13.63 2.23
N PHE A 205 -7.95 14.09 1.54
CA PHE A 205 -7.78 15.06 0.45
C PHE A 205 -7.23 16.40 0.94
N TYR A 206 -7.67 16.85 2.11
CA TYR A 206 -7.19 18.09 2.72
C TYR A 206 -5.68 18.02 3.01
N LEU A 207 -5.18 16.93 3.61
CA LEU A 207 -3.76 16.76 3.89
C LEU A 207 -2.92 16.62 2.62
N ARG A 208 -3.38 15.80 1.65
CA ARG A 208 -2.71 15.65 0.35
C ARG A 208 -2.59 16.97 -0.39
N ALA A 209 -3.59 17.85 -0.30
CA ALA A 209 -3.55 19.16 -0.94
C ALA A 209 -2.51 20.10 -0.33
N PHE A 210 -2.19 19.96 0.96
CA PHE A 210 -1.21 20.80 1.64
C PHE A 210 0.21 20.28 1.39
N TRP A 211 0.47 19.01 1.69
CA TRP A 211 1.83 18.47 1.69
C TRP A 211 2.21 17.64 0.46
N ALA A 212 1.31 17.50 -0.53
CA ALA A 212 1.51 16.71 -1.75
C ALA A 212 1.99 15.27 -1.48
N ARG A 213 1.67 14.76 -0.30
CA ARG A 213 1.97 13.41 0.14
C ARG A 213 0.76 12.83 0.84
N ASP A 214 0.88 11.55 1.03
CA ASP A 214 -0.10 10.71 1.61
C ASP A 214 0.15 10.52 3.12
N PHE A 215 -0.94 10.42 3.88
CA PHE A 215 -0.91 10.22 5.32
C PHE A 215 -1.86 9.07 5.68
N PHE A 216 -1.37 8.12 6.47
CA PHE A 216 -2.19 7.04 6.99
C PHE A 216 -2.98 7.56 8.19
N ILE A 217 -4.31 7.45 8.14
CA ILE A 217 -5.19 7.94 9.20
C ILE A 217 -6.16 6.83 9.62
N ARG A 218 -6.21 6.55 10.91
CA ARG A 218 -7.07 5.54 11.52
C ARG A 218 -7.97 6.13 12.61
N PRO A 219 -9.19 5.60 12.80
CA PRO A 219 -10.00 5.95 13.95
C PRO A 219 -9.49 5.24 15.20
N ALA A 220 -9.48 5.94 16.32
CA ALA A 220 -9.17 5.38 17.63
C ALA A 220 -10.35 5.60 18.59
N ALA A 221 -10.59 4.58 19.42
CA ALA A 221 -11.64 4.59 20.43
C ALA A 221 -11.39 5.70 21.47
N ALA A 222 -12.13 6.82 21.37
CA ALA A 222 -12.09 7.89 22.35
C ALA A 222 -13.02 7.55 23.53
N ASP A 223 -12.60 6.58 24.34
CA ASP A 223 -13.37 6.06 25.48
C ASP A 223 -13.51 7.06 26.64
N TYR A 224 -12.61 8.05 26.71
CA TYR A 224 -12.49 9.05 27.77
C TYR A 224 -12.53 10.49 27.23
N ASP A 225 -12.86 11.45 28.09
CA ASP A 225 -13.07 12.86 27.71
C ASP A 225 -11.76 13.60 27.36
N ASP A 226 -10.61 13.10 27.81
CA ASP A 226 -9.28 13.69 27.58
C ASP A 226 -8.49 12.99 26.45
N PHE A 227 -9.17 12.40 25.47
CA PHE A 227 -8.51 11.75 24.34
C PHE A 227 -7.63 12.74 23.58
N LYS A 228 -6.36 12.37 23.39
CA LYS A 228 -5.44 13.06 22.49
C LYS A 228 -5.18 12.20 21.26
N PRO A 229 -5.22 12.77 20.04
CA PRO A 229 -4.71 12.10 18.86
C PRO A 229 -3.26 11.64 19.09
N TYR A 230 -2.85 10.58 18.41
CA TYR A 230 -1.50 10.04 18.58
C TYR A 230 -1.02 9.36 17.30
N PHE A 231 0.29 9.23 17.14
CA PHE A 231 0.88 8.49 16.04
C PHE A 231 1.31 7.11 16.53
N GLU A 232 0.95 6.05 15.81
CA GLU A 232 1.37 4.68 16.15
C GLU A 232 1.26 3.77 14.93
N ASN A 233 2.18 2.82 14.76
CA ASN A 233 2.20 1.86 13.66
C ASN A 233 2.09 2.54 12.28
N MET A 234 2.89 3.59 12.09
CA MET A 234 2.94 4.37 10.85
C MET A 234 1.62 5.09 10.47
N ALA A 235 0.69 5.24 11.42
CA ALA A 235 -0.60 5.89 11.21
C ALA A 235 -0.93 6.95 12.27
N MET A 236 -1.63 8.00 11.83
CA MET A 236 -2.24 9.01 12.69
C MET A 236 -3.59 8.50 13.21
N HIS A 237 -3.70 8.34 14.51
CA HIS A 237 -4.92 7.90 15.19
C HIS A 237 -5.72 9.11 15.67
N LEU A 238 -6.88 9.33 15.04
CA LEU A 238 -7.82 10.39 15.40
C LEU A 238 -9.05 9.81 16.11
N PRO A 239 -9.74 10.61 16.95
CA PRO A 239 -10.89 10.09 17.70
C PRO A 239 -12.01 9.64 16.76
N ASP A 240 -12.58 8.47 17.04
CA ASP A 240 -13.68 7.85 16.30
C ASP A 240 -14.94 8.75 16.17
N ALA A 241 -15.13 9.67 17.13
CA ALA A 241 -16.11 10.75 17.03
C ALA A 241 -15.74 11.98 17.87
N LEU A 242 -16.18 13.15 17.39
CA LEU A 242 -15.98 14.45 18.03
C LEU A 242 -17.30 15.18 18.28
N ASN A 243 -17.43 15.78 19.46
CA ASN A 243 -18.47 16.78 19.71
C ASN A 243 -18.08 18.13 19.11
N ASP A 244 -19.08 18.94 18.79
CA ASP A 244 -18.84 20.34 18.43
C ASP A 244 -18.24 21.07 19.64
N LEU A 245 -17.26 21.93 19.38
CA LEU A 245 -16.61 22.77 20.40
C LEU A 245 -17.11 24.20 20.23
N GLY A 246 -18.15 24.56 20.99
CA GLY A 246 -18.86 25.83 20.82
C GLY A 246 -19.44 25.94 19.40
N GLU A 247 -19.00 26.93 18.62
CA GLU A 247 -19.41 27.10 17.22
C GLU A 247 -18.59 26.26 16.22
N ILE A 248 -17.52 25.59 16.68
CA ILE A 248 -16.63 24.80 15.82
C ILE A 248 -17.21 23.41 15.62
N LYS A 249 -17.54 23.09 14.37
CA LYS A 249 -18.04 21.76 13.99
C LYS A 249 -16.95 20.70 14.06
N GLY A 250 -17.31 19.47 14.38
CA GLY A 250 -16.36 18.35 14.47
C GLY A 250 -15.47 18.17 13.23
N GLY A 251 -15.98 18.42 12.01
CA GLY A 251 -15.16 18.42 10.79
C GLY A 251 -14.07 19.50 10.71
N GLU A 252 -14.22 20.63 11.40
CA GLU A 252 -13.15 21.62 11.56
C GLU A 252 -12.14 21.17 12.62
N LEU A 253 -12.59 20.54 13.71
CA LEU A 253 -11.71 19.97 14.74
C LEU A 253 -10.82 18.86 14.17
N TYR A 254 -11.40 17.95 13.38
CA TYR A 254 -10.64 16.93 12.68
C TYR A 254 -9.57 17.50 11.76
N ARG A 255 -9.88 18.58 11.03
CA ARG A 255 -8.89 19.27 10.19
C ARG A 255 -7.77 19.90 11.02
N ALA A 256 -8.10 20.48 12.17
CA ALA A 256 -7.12 21.07 13.08
C ALA A 256 -6.17 20.00 13.66
N MET A 257 -6.73 18.88 14.11
CA MET A 257 -5.98 17.73 14.64
C MET A 257 -5.09 17.10 13.57
N ALA A 258 -5.65 16.77 12.42
CA ALA A 258 -4.92 16.13 11.34
C ALA A 258 -3.81 17.03 10.78
N ALA A 259 -4.05 18.35 10.66
CA ALA A 259 -3.02 19.29 10.23
C ALA A 259 -1.87 19.38 11.24
N HIS A 260 -2.17 19.34 12.54
CA HIS A 260 -1.16 19.36 13.60
C HIS A 260 -0.26 18.13 13.53
N MET A 261 -0.85 16.94 13.52
CA MET A 261 -0.09 15.68 13.41
C MET A 261 0.70 15.59 12.10
N ALA A 262 0.11 16.03 10.97
CA ALA A 262 0.81 16.09 9.70
C ALA A 262 1.99 17.08 9.71
N SER A 263 1.94 18.11 10.56
CA SER A 263 3.05 19.06 10.72
C SER A 263 4.25 18.39 11.41
N HIS A 264 4.03 17.57 12.45
CA HIS A 264 5.09 16.75 13.04
C HIS A 264 5.73 15.84 11.98
N LEU A 265 4.91 15.08 11.22
CA LEU A 265 5.42 14.19 10.16
C LEU A 265 6.12 14.89 8.98
N ALA A 266 5.90 16.20 8.82
CA ALA A 266 6.50 16.99 7.75
C ALA A 266 7.78 17.71 8.20
N TYR A 267 7.82 18.17 9.45
CA TYR A 267 8.79 19.16 9.94
C TYR A 267 9.64 18.68 11.12
N THR A 268 9.28 17.60 11.79
CA THR A 268 10.18 16.85 12.66
C THR A 268 10.95 15.87 11.77
N LYS A 269 12.27 15.82 11.90
CA LYS A 269 13.15 14.98 11.06
C LYS A 269 13.75 13.80 11.82
N GLU A 270 13.93 13.94 13.12
CA GLU A 270 14.51 12.93 13.98
C GLU A 270 13.81 12.93 15.35
N ALA A 271 13.92 11.81 16.07
CA ALA A 271 13.44 11.75 17.45
C ALA A 271 14.29 12.66 18.36
N ILE A 272 13.64 13.40 19.26
CA ILE A 272 14.32 14.17 20.30
C ILE A 272 14.89 13.20 21.35
N SER A 273 16.13 13.42 21.77
CA SER A 273 16.75 12.62 22.83
C SER A 273 16.05 12.79 24.18
N MET A 274 15.66 11.67 24.79
CA MET A 274 15.11 11.62 26.16
C MET A 274 16.19 11.68 27.25
N GLU A 275 17.48 11.62 26.89
CA GLU A 275 18.54 11.42 27.87
C GLU A 275 18.58 12.52 28.93
N GLN A 276 18.64 12.10 30.21
CA GLN A 276 18.78 12.98 31.38
C GLN A 276 17.61 13.96 31.60
N LEU A 277 16.45 13.71 30.99
CA LEU A 277 15.23 14.50 31.19
C LEU A 277 14.33 13.91 32.27
N ASN A 278 13.66 14.78 33.02
CA ASN A 278 12.52 14.42 33.85
C ASN A 278 11.19 14.62 33.09
N PRO A 279 10.07 14.00 33.54
CA PRO A 279 8.80 14.08 32.82
C PRO A 279 8.25 15.49 32.59
N GLN A 280 8.57 16.45 33.46
CA GLN A 280 8.13 17.84 33.26
C GLN A 280 8.99 18.57 32.24
N GLN A 281 10.30 18.31 32.21
CA GLN A 281 11.18 18.84 31.16
C GLN A 281 10.76 18.33 29.79
N MET A 282 10.43 17.03 29.67
CA MET A 282 9.88 16.47 28.44
C MET A 282 8.62 17.23 27.98
N PHE A 283 7.65 17.44 28.88
CA PHE A 283 6.43 18.20 28.59
C PHE A 283 6.70 19.63 28.06
N PHE A 284 7.68 20.36 28.60
CA PHE A 284 8.00 21.69 28.10
C PHE A 284 8.70 21.66 26.74
N ILE A 285 9.49 20.62 26.45
CA ILE A 285 10.12 20.42 25.14
C ILE A 285 9.04 20.10 24.10
N GLU A 286 8.09 19.23 24.42
CA GLU A 286 6.92 18.92 23.57
C GLU A 286 6.14 20.19 23.18
N LEU A 287 5.87 21.08 24.14
CA LEU A 287 5.13 22.31 23.87
C LEU A 287 5.88 23.27 22.93
N ILE A 288 7.21 23.29 22.99
CA ILE A 288 8.04 24.07 22.09
C ILE A 288 8.10 23.41 20.71
N GLU A 289 8.23 22.09 20.66
CA GLU A 289 8.26 21.34 19.40
C GLU A 289 6.94 21.51 18.62
N ASP A 290 5.79 21.39 19.30
CA ASP A 290 4.48 21.72 18.75
C ASP A 290 4.48 23.13 18.12
N ALA A 291 5.02 24.12 18.84
CA ALA A 291 5.06 25.50 18.35
C ALA A 291 5.99 25.66 17.13
N ARG A 292 7.10 24.92 17.06
CA ARG A 292 8.03 24.93 15.92
C ARG A 292 7.36 24.34 14.67
N VAL A 293 6.78 23.15 14.78
CA VAL A 293 6.15 22.48 13.62
C VAL A 293 4.91 23.25 13.14
N GLU A 294 4.13 23.82 14.06
CA GLU A 294 3.00 24.70 13.73
C GLU A 294 3.49 25.99 13.04
N TYR A 295 4.60 26.58 13.48
CA TYR A 295 5.19 27.76 12.84
C TYR A 295 5.59 27.46 11.38
N ASN A 296 6.27 26.32 11.16
CA ASN A 296 6.62 25.84 9.83
C ASN A 296 5.40 25.63 8.93
N ALA A 297 4.36 24.99 9.47
CA ALA A 297 3.12 24.76 8.76
C ALA A 297 2.42 26.07 8.41
N ILE A 298 2.36 27.03 9.34
CA ILE A 298 1.76 28.36 9.12
C ILE A 298 2.52 29.16 8.07
N LYS A 299 3.86 29.05 8.04
CA LYS A 299 4.70 29.72 7.05
C LYS A 299 4.37 29.26 5.64
N ASN A 300 4.18 27.95 5.45
CA ASN A 300 3.78 27.36 4.17
C ASN A 300 2.29 27.55 3.87
N PHE A 301 1.44 27.53 4.91
CA PHE A 301 -0.02 27.56 4.82
C PHE A 301 -0.63 28.54 5.84
N PRO A 302 -0.65 29.86 5.54
CA PRO A 302 -1.06 30.89 6.50
C PRO A 302 -2.48 30.74 7.07
N GLY A 303 -3.36 30.01 6.37
CA GLY A 303 -4.72 29.71 6.83
C GLY A 303 -4.78 28.84 8.10
N LEU A 304 -3.77 28.01 8.36
CA LEU A 304 -3.72 27.13 9.53
C LEU A 304 -3.70 27.91 10.85
N LYS A 305 -3.05 29.07 10.86
CA LYS A 305 -3.04 29.98 12.02
C LYS A 305 -4.45 30.38 12.44
N GLY A 306 -5.31 30.70 11.47
CA GLY A 306 -6.70 31.06 11.73
C GLY A 306 -7.50 29.89 12.30
N LEU A 307 -7.28 28.68 11.75
CA LEU A 307 -7.93 27.45 12.20
C LEU A 307 -7.55 27.13 13.65
N TRP A 308 -6.26 27.02 13.97
CA TRP A 308 -5.81 26.66 15.31
C TRP A 308 -6.15 27.71 16.36
N LYS A 309 -5.99 29.02 16.06
CA LYS A 309 -6.43 30.08 16.98
C LYS A 309 -7.93 30.01 17.28
N LYS A 310 -8.75 29.67 16.29
CA LYS A 310 -10.21 29.51 16.48
C LYS A 310 -10.48 28.39 17.48
N VAL A 311 -9.83 27.23 17.31
CA VAL A 311 -9.96 26.08 18.22
C VAL A 311 -9.51 26.41 19.64
N ILE A 312 -8.31 26.99 19.80
CA ILE A 312 -7.78 27.39 21.12
C ILE A 312 -8.76 28.31 21.83
N LYS A 313 -9.26 29.34 21.14
CA LYS A 313 -10.22 30.28 21.72
C LYS A 313 -11.50 29.59 22.17
N ALA A 314 -12.07 28.72 21.35
CA ALA A 314 -13.28 27.97 21.72
C ALA A 314 -13.03 27.03 22.91
N SER A 315 -11.85 26.39 23.00
CA SER A 315 -11.47 25.57 24.15
C SER A 315 -11.34 26.40 25.43
N MET A 316 -10.79 27.62 25.33
CA MET A 316 -10.69 28.54 26.46
C MET A 316 -12.05 29.08 26.93
N GLU A 317 -13.04 29.18 26.05
CA GLU A 317 -14.42 29.58 26.37
C GLU A 317 -15.23 28.43 27.00
N ALA A 318 -14.91 27.17 26.66
CA ALA A 318 -15.66 26.00 27.12
C ALA A 318 -15.37 25.56 28.57
N SER A 319 -14.18 25.89 29.08
CA SER A 319 -13.73 25.56 30.44
C SER A 319 -12.90 26.73 30.97
N GLU A 320 -12.93 27.05 32.26
CA GLU A 320 -12.11 28.13 32.85
C GLU A 320 -10.88 27.57 33.56
N LEU A 321 -9.71 28.12 33.25
CA LEU A 321 -8.48 27.93 34.03
C LEU A 321 -8.18 29.18 34.85
N PRO A 322 -7.65 29.06 36.08
CA PRO A 322 -7.23 30.22 36.86
C PRO A 322 -6.15 31.01 36.10
N GLU A 323 -6.30 32.34 35.95
CA GLU A 323 -5.36 33.19 35.19
C GLU A 323 -3.89 33.13 35.69
N LYS A 324 -3.69 32.66 36.91
CA LYS A 324 -2.36 32.49 37.53
C LYS A 324 -1.81 31.07 37.47
N SER A 325 -2.57 30.10 36.98
CA SER A 325 -2.10 28.71 36.88
C SER A 325 -1.02 28.60 35.80
N THR A 326 -0.11 27.64 35.94
CA THR A 326 0.93 27.41 34.93
C THR A 326 0.30 27.03 33.59
N ALA A 327 -0.76 26.22 33.60
CA ALA A 327 -1.49 25.84 32.39
C ALA A 327 -2.02 27.06 31.61
N TYR A 328 -2.65 28.04 32.29
CA TYR A 328 -3.11 29.27 31.63
C TYR A 328 -1.96 30.10 31.06
N ARG A 329 -0.85 30.22 31.81
CA ARG A 329 0.34 30.97 31.36
C ARG A 329 0.97 30.33 30.10
N LEU A 330 1.02 29.00 30.04
CA LEU A 330 1.50 28.26 28.87
C LEU A 330 0.58 28.42 27.66
N GLU A 331 -0.74 28.50 27.85
CA GLU A 331 -1.67 28.82 26.76
C GLU A 331 -1.41 30.21 26.16
N GLN A 332 -1.17 31.21 27.01
CA GLN A 332 -0.81 32.55 26.54
C GLN A 332 0.53 32.56 25.81
N LEU A 333 1.50 31.78 26.30
CA LEU A 333 2.79 31.61 25.61
C LEU A 333 2.58 30.96 24.23
N ALA A 334 1.87 29.84 24.11
CA ALA A 334 1.66 29.19 22.82
C ALA A 334 0.94 30.11 21.80
N LEU A 335 -0.05 30.89 22.24
CA LEU A 335 -0.69 31.91 21.41
C LEU A 335 0.31 32.98 20.93
N LYS A 336 1.27 33.36 21.78
CA LYS A 336 2.35 34.29 21.43
C LYS A 336 3.38 33.68 20.47
N LEU A 337 3.70 32.40 20.63
CA LEU A 337 4.60 31.69 19.70
C LEU A 337 3.95 31.56 18.31
N MET A 338 2.66 31.21 18.26
CA MET A 338 1.88 31.12 17.02
C MET A 338 1.59 32.49 16.38
N ASP A 339 1.42 33.53 17.20
CA ASP A 339 1.12 34.89 16.75
C ASP A 339 1.95 35.93 17.51
N VAL A 340 3.01 36.42 16.87
CA VAL A 340 3.87 37.48 17.42
C VAL A 340 3.09 38.73 17.86
N LYS A 341 1.89 38.98 17.31
CA LYS A 341 1.03 40.12 17.67
C LYS A 341 0.17 39.89 18.92
N HIS A 342 0.11 38.66 19.44
CA HIS A 342 -0.62 38.37 20.68
C HIS A 342 -0.01 39.14 21.84
N ASP A 343 -0.85 39.67 22.73
CA ASP A 343 -0.39 40.38 23.92
C ASP A 343 -0.09 39.37 25.03
N LEU A 344 1.18 39.28 25.43
CA LEU A 344 1.65 38.40 26.50
C LEU A 344 2.19 39.28 27.62
N GLN A 345 1.44 39.40 28.71
CA GLN A 345 1.79 40.27 29.85
C GLN A 345 2.79 39.62 30.82
N ASP A 346 3.08 38.33 30.62
CA ASP A 346 3.97 37.57 31.47
C ASP A 346 5.43 37.81 31.08
N GLU A 347 6.12 38.67 31.84
CA GLU A 347 7.52 39.06 31.59
C GLU A 347 8.47 37.85 31.51
N GLN A 348 8.19 36.79 32.26
CA GLN A 348 9.04 35.60 32.28
C GLN A 348 8.84 34.79 31.00
N MET A 349 7.58 34.55 30.62
CA MET A 349 7.27 33.86 29.37
C MET A 349 7.71 34.66 28.13
N MET A 350 7.73 35.98 28.21
CA MET A 350 8.27 36.81 27.13
C MET A 350 9.74 36.52 26.82
N VAL A 351 10.56 36.13 27.81
CA VAL A 351 11.96 35.74 27.55
C VAL A 351 12.03 34.57 26.56
N VAL A 352 11.13 33.59 26.72
CA VAL A 352 11.05 32.42 25.83
C VAL A 352 10.50 32.84 24.46
N ALA A 353 9.44 33.65 24.43
CA ALA A 353 8.83 34.09 23.19
C ALA A 353 9.74 35.00 22.34
N GLU A 354 10.52 35.90 22.94
CA GLU A 354 11.52 36.71 22.24
C GLU A 354 12.60 35.84 21.63
N ARG A 355 13.12 34.88 22.41
CA ARG A 355 14.13 33.95 21.91
C ARG A 355 13.59 33.12 20.74
N PHE A 356 12.37 32.59 20.87
CA PHE A 356 11.70 31.87 19.79
C PHE A 356 11.66 32.70 18.50
N HIS A 357 11.06 33.90 18.52
CA HIS A 357 10.89 34.70 17.30
C HIS A 357 12.20 35.27 16.74
N ASN A 358 13.25 35.41 17.55
CA ASN A 358 14.56 35.83 17.09
C ASN A 358 15.35 34.70 16.41
N GLU A 359 15.16 33.45 16.83
CA GLU A 359 16.01 32.32 16.41
C GLU A 359 15.27 31.29 15.52
N ILE A 360 13.92 31.29 15.47
CA ILE A 360 13.12 30.25 14.80
C ILE A 360 13.45 30.09 13.31
N GLU A 361 13.70 31.18 12.59
CA GLU A 361 13.97 31.15 11.14
C GLU A 361 15.24 30.35 10.79
N GLU A 362 16.21 30.28 11.70
CA GLU A 362 17.46 29.52 11.54
C GLU A 362 17.34 28.08 12.06
N ASN A 363 16.25 27.76 12.77
CA ASN A 363 16.06 26.50 13.49
C ASN A 363 14.78 25.75 13.05
N LEU A 364 14.31 26.00 11.83
CA LEU A 364 13.09 25.40 11.29
C LEU A 364 13.17 23.88 11.19
N ASP A 365 14.37 23.30 10.99
CA ASP A 365 14.61 21.85 10.90
C ASP A 365 15.62 21.41 12.00
N ASN A 366 15.51 21.95 13.22
CA ASN A 366 16.45 21.69 14.32
C ASN A 366 15.72 21.31 15.61
N GLU A 367 15.57 20.00 15.82
CA GLU A 367 14.93 19.37 16.97
C GLU A 367 15.67 19.64 18.28
N LYS A 368 17.00 19.71 18.23
CA LYS A 368 17.83 20.05 19.39
C LYS A 368 17.57 21.48 19.87
N TRP A 369 17.22 22.39 18.97
CA TRP A 369 16.84 23.75 19.37
C TRP A 369 15.50 23.76 20.13
N SER A 370 14.53 22.92 19.75
CA SER A 370 13.30 22.72 20.53
C SER A 370 13.61 22.19 21.93
N TRP A 371 14.57 21.26 22.05
CA TRP A 371 15.07 20.76 23.33
C TRP A 371 15.65 21.90 24.20
N ASP A 372 16.59 22.69 23.65
CA ASP A 372 17.26 23.78 24.37
C ASP A 372 16.27 24.85 24.85
N LEU A 373 15.29 25.19 24.02
CA LEU A 373 14.29 26.20 24.34
C LEU A 373 13.23 25.66 25.31
N GLY A 374 12.88 24.37 25.26
CA GLY A 374 12.04 23.70 26.24
C GLY A 374 12.67 23.67 27.63
N ILE A 375 13.99 23.42 27.71
CA ILE A 375 14.75 23.52 28.97
C ILE A 375 14.81 24.97 29.48
N LEU A 376 14.94 25.97 28.58
CA LEU A 376 14.83 27.36 28.98
C LEU A 376 13.46 27.66 29.61
N LEU A 377 12.38 27.20 28.97
CA LEU A 377 11.01 27.38 29.47
C LEU A 377 10.83 26.77 30.87
N TYR A 378 11.28 25.53 31.07
CA TYR A 378 11.28 24.87 32.38
C TYR A 378 12.03 25.73 33.44
N ASN A 379 13.23 26.20 33.12
CA ASN A 379 14.07 26.97 34.04
C ASN A 379 13.48 28.34 34.40
N VAL A 380 12.87 29.02 33.43
CA VAL A 380 12.19 30.30 33.62
C VAL A 380 11.02 30.15 34.59
N LEU A 381 10.18 29.11 34.38
CA LEU A 381 9.08 28.78 35.27
C LEU A 381 9.55 28.38 36.67
N ASN A 382 10.62 27.60 36.77
CA ASN A 382 11.15 27.13 38.06
C ASN A 382 11.68 28.27 38.92
N LYS A 383 12.30 29.28 38.31
CA LYS A 383 12.74 30.49 39.02
C LYS A 383 11.57 31.37 39.47
N ALA A 384 10.43 31.29 38.78
CA ALA A 384 9.27 32.13 39.00
C ALA A 384 8.40 31.72 40.20
N THR A 385 8.44 30.43 40.55
CA THR A 385 7.35 29.81 41.31
C THR A 385 7.86 29.31 42.66
N SER A 386 7.23 29.76 43.75
CA SER A 386 7.61 29.35 45.12
C SER A 386 7.10 27.96 45.50
N LYS A 387 6.10 27.44 44.79
CA LYS A 387 5.54 26.09 44.93
C LYS A 387 5.28 25.52 43.54
N TRP A 388 5.99 24.47 43.19
CA TRP A 388 5.85 23.82 41.90
C TRP A 388 4.51 23.08 41.78
N GLU A 389 3.79 23.31 40.68
CA GLU A 389 2.57 22.58 40.33
C GLU A 389 2.93 21.17 39.81
N SER A 390 2.02 20.22 40.03
CA SER A 390 2.20 18.85 39.53
C SER A 390 2.05 18.79 38.01
N LEU A 391 2.67 17.81 37.35
CA LEU A 391 2.50 17.62 35.90
C LEU A 391 1.02 17.48 35.51
N THR A 392 0.21 16.81 36.35
CA THR A 392 -1.24 16.67 36.15
C THR A 392 -1.99 18.01 36.15
N GLU A 393 -1.57 18.98 36.96
CA GLU A 393 -2.16 20.33 36.98
C GLU A 393 -1.70 21.15 35.77
N ILE A 394 -0.41 21.03 35.41
CA ILE A 394 0.18 21.74 34.26
C ILE A 394 -0.41 21.22 32.94
N SER A 395 -0.67 19.91 32.84
CA SER A 395 -1.21 19.27 31.63
C SER A 395 -2.69 19.56 31.36
N GLN A 396 -3.38 20.32 32.23
CA GLN A 396 -4.78 20.75 32.04
C GLN A 396 -4.95 21.82 30.94
N GLN A 397 -3.89 22.14 30.20
CA GLN A 397 -3.93 23.04 29.06
C GLN A 397 -4.98 22.61 28.02
N ARG A 398 -5.69 23.58 27.46
CA ARG A 398 -6.90 23.37 26.65
C ARG A 398 -6.60 23.34 25.14
N PHE A 399 -5.50 22.71 24.73
CA PHE A 399 -5.18 22.52 23.31
C PHE A 399 -5.88 21.27 22.74
N GLY A 400 -7.20 21.34 22.59
CA GLY A 400 -8.02 20.17 22.21
C GLY A 400 -7.78 19.60 20.82
N TYR A 401 -6.84 20.14 20.04
CA TYR A 401 -6.46 19.60 18.72
C TYR A 401 -5.05 18.98 18.68
N ARG A 402 -4.21 19.23 19.69
CA ARG A 402 -2.84 18.72 19.71
C ARG A 402 -2.81 17.25 20.11
N ASP A 403 -1.81 16.55 19.60
CA ASP A 403 -1.57 15.14 19.87
C ASP A 403 -0.91 14.92 21.24
N ASP A 404 -0.60 13.65 21.54
CA ASP A 404 0.10 13.25 22.77
C ASP A 404 1.62 13.37 22.68
N ASN A 405 2.14 13.86 21.56
CA ASN A 405 3.57 14.08 21.27
C ASN A 405 4.44 12.83 21.38
N ARG A 406 3.87 11.61 21.38
CA ARG A 406 4.69 10.39 21.48
C ARG A 406 5.66 10.25 20.31
N LEU A 407 5.24 10.70 19.12
CA LEU A 407 6.04 10.68 17.90
C LEU A 407 7.37 11.41 18.08
N VAL A 408 7.37 12.54 18.78
CA VAL A 408 8.56 13.38 18.98
C VAL A 408 9.69 12.60 19.66
N TRP A 409 9.36 11.55 20.40
CA TRP A 409 10.32 10.73 21.13
C TRP A 409 10.52 9.32 20.55
N ALA A 410 9.76 8.94 19.53
CA ALA A 410 9.67 7.56 19.04
C ALA A 410 10.81 7.19 18.09
N SER A 411 12.01 6.92 18.63
CA SER A 411 13.20 6.56 17.83
C SER A 411 12.94 5.41 16.85
N ASP A 412 12.18 4.40 17.28
CA ASP A 412 11.89 3.22 16.46
C ASP A 412 10.95 3.57 15.29
N GLU A 413 9.93 4.41 15.52
CA GLU A 413 9.01 4.84 14.47
C GLU A 413 9.71 5.77 13.46
N TRP A 414 10.59 6.67 13.92
CA TRP A 414 11.39 7.49 13.02
C TRP A 414 12.37 6.66 12.21
N ALA A 415 13.00 5.66 12.82
CA ALA A 415 13.80 4.69 12.11
C ALA A 415 12.95 4.00 11.04
N GLU A 416 11.77 3.47 11.38
CA GLU A 416 10.86 2.82 10.43
C GLU A 416 10.42 3.76 9.28
N MET A 417 10.14 5.04 9.57
CA MET A 417 9.80 6.07 8.57
C MET A 417 10.93 6.39 7.60
N GLU A 418 12.17 6.40 8.08
CA GLU A 418 13.36 6.57 7.25
C GLU A 418 13.68 5.31 6.41
N GLY A 419 12.88 4.24 6.56
CA GLY A 419 13.09 2.95 5.90
C GLY A 419 13.88 1.96 6.74
N GLY A 420 14.08 2.24 8.02
CA GLY A 420 14.81 1.44 9.00
C GLY A 420 13.89 0.87 10.09
N GLY A 421 13.24 -0.26 9.81
CA GLY A 421 13.32 -1.29 10.85
C GLY A 421 14.80 -1.42 11.19
N ALA A 422 15.18 -1.30 12.48
CA ALA A 422 16.54 -1.18 13.02
C ALA A 422 17.63 -1.39 11.96
N PRO A 423 18.55 -0.43 11.71
CA PRO A 423 19.47 -0.51 10.58
C PRO A 423 19.97 -1.94 10.54
N HIS A 424 19.62 -2.66 9.47
CA HIS A 424 20.55 -3.70 9.07
C HIS A 424 21.79 -2.87 8.84
N GLN A 425 22.72 -2.93 9.80
CA GLN A 425 24.05 -2.38 9.62
C GLN A 425 24.44 -2.96 8.28
N GLU A 426 24.41 -2.11 7.24
CA GLU A 426 24.62 -2.56 5.88
C GLU A 426 25.93 -3.31 5.99
N THR A 427 25.90 -4.62 5.76
CA THR A 427 27.16 -5.34 5.72
C THR A 427 27.83 -4.77 4.50
N VAL A 428 28.75 -3.82 4.69
CA VAL A 428 29.28 -3.03 3.60
C VAL A 428 30.05 -4.00 2.73
N ARG A 429 29.47 -4.33 1.57
CA ARG A 429 30.08 -5.28 0.65
C ARG A 429 31.20 -4.59 -0.10
N LYS A 430 32.42 -4.73 0.40
CA LYS A 430 33.60 -4.10 -0.20
C LYS A 430 34.19 -5.02 -1.26
N ASN A 431 34.15 -4.59 -2.52
CA ASN A 431 34.84 -5.31 -3.59
C ASN A 431 36.35 -5.13 -3.45
N VAL A 432 37.05 -6.21 -3.09
CA VAL A 432 38.50 -6.20 -2.84
C VAL A 432 39.24 -7.04 -3.88
N SER A 433 40.51 -6.75 -4.09
CA SER A 433 41.40 -7.60 -4.90
C SER A 433 41.78 -8.87 -4.14
N LEU A 434 42.21 -9.92 -4.87
CA LEU A 434 42.68 -11.17 -4.28
C LEU A 434 43.78 -10.94 -3.22
N MET A 435 44.67 -9.98 -3.48
CA MET A 435 45.78 -9.69 -2.56
C MET A 435 45.31 -8.97 -1.29
N GLU A 436 44.32 -8.09 -1.38
CA GLU A 436 43.70 -7.45 -0.21
C GLU A 436 42.97 -8.48 0.64
N MET A 437 42.19 -9.36 0.02
CA MET A 437 41.45 -10.42 0.73
C MET A 437 42.37 -11.42 1.45
N ILE A 438 43.50 -11.81 0.85
CA ILE A 438 44.49 -12.69 1.49
C ILE A 438 45.17 -12.00 2.68
N ASN A 439 45.49 -10.71 2.57
CA ASN A 439 46.19 -9.98 3.63
C ASN A 439 45.36 -9.84 4.92
N GLU A 440 44.03 -9.89 4.84
CA GLU A 440 43.15 -9.79 6.01
C GLU A 440 43.02 -11.11 6.79
N ILE A 441 43.15 -12.25 6.10
CA ILE A 441 43.08 -13.59 6.71
C ILE A 441 44.25 -13.81 7.70
N ASP A 442 45.37 -13.12 7.53
CA ASP A 442 46.57 -13.23 8.38
C ASP A 442 46.60 -12.25 9.59
N SER A 443 45.55 -11.47 9.83
CA SER A 443 45.51 -10.49 10.94
C SER A 443 45.00 -11.09 12.25
N GLU A 444 45.82 -11.89 12.95
CA GLU A 444 45.45 -12.56 14.22
C GLU A 444 45.28 -11.63 15.45
N LEU A 445 45.30 -10.30 15.30
CA LEU A 445 45.40 -9.35 16.45
C LEU A 445 44.40 -8.18 16.48
N VAL A 446 43.32 -8.22 15.71
CA VAL A 446 42.29 -7.16 15.77
C VAL A 446 40.92 -7.81 15.99
N ASP A 447 40.21 -7.33 17.02
CA ASP A 447 38.79 -7.64 17.25
C ASP A 447 38.04 -7.28 15.97
N VAL A 448 37.43 -8.28 15.32
CA VAL A 448 36.85 -8.13 13.98
C VAL A 448 35.51 -7.41 14.11
N ASP A 449 35.43 -6.17 13.63
CA ASP A 449 34.16 -5.50 13.37
C ASP A 449 33.37 -6.33 12.35
N HIS A 450 32.22 -6.88 12.74
CA HIS A 450 31.36 -7.70 11.89
C HIS A 450 30.57 -6.88 10.84
N GLU A 451 31.05 -5.68 10.49
CA GLU A 451 30.30 -4.65 9.75
C GLU A 451 30.64 -4.59 8.24
N GLU A 452 31.73 -5.24 7.77
CA GLU A 452 32.11 -5.30 6.35
C GLU A 452 32.18 -6.75 5.84
N VAL A 453 31.55 -7.05 4.69
CA VAL A 453 31.73 -8.32 3.97
C VAL A 453 32.59 -8.08 2.74
N TRP A 454 33.80 -8.63 2.73
CA TRP A 454 34.70 -8.46 1.59
C TRP A 454 34.33 -9.45 0.48
N VAL A 455 34.02 -8.93 -0.70
CA VAL A 455 33.60 -9.70 -1.86
C VAL A 455 34.70 -9.65 -2.92
N LEU A 456 35.15 -10.81 -3.38
CA LEU A 456 36.05 -10.87 -4.53
C LEU A 456 35.22 -10.68 -5.81
N GLY A 457 35.37 -9.53 -6.48
CA GLY A 457 34.61 -9.22 -7.70
C GLY A 457 34.97 -10.09 -8.92
N SER A 458 36.04 -10.89 -8.83
CA SER A 458 36.46 -11.86 -9.84
C SER A 458 36.20 -13.28 -9.37
N GLU A 459 35.79 -14.18 -10.26
CA GLU A 459 35.67 -15.61 -9.95
C GLU A 459 37.01 -16.18 -9.47
N LEU A 460 36.99 -16.86 -8.32
CA LEU A 460 38.14 -17.57 -7.78
C LEU A 460 38.11 -19.03 -8.22
N TYR A 461 39.17 -19.47 -8.88
CA TYR A 461 39.32 -20.84 -9.34
C TYR A 461 40.29 -21.59 -8.41
N PRO A 462 39.94 -22.77 -7.89
CA PRO A 462 40.87 -23.61 -7.14
C PRO A 462 42.04 -24.04 -8.02
N TYR A 463 43.24 -24.13 -7.44
CA TYR A 463 44.45 -24.53 -8.17
C TYR A 463 44.40 -25.98 -8.70
N GLU A 464 43.59 -26.84 -8.09
CA GLU A 464 43.51 -28.28 -8.41
C GLU A 464 42.26 -28.71 -9.20
N ASP A 465 41.43 -27.79 -9.72
CA ASP A 465 40.12 -28.20 -10.27
C ASP A 465 39.83 -27.86 -11.74
N ASN A 466 38.96 -28.71 -12.30
CA ASN A 466 38.66 -28.95 -13.72
C ASN A 466 37.93 -27.80 -14.45
N GLY A 467 38.25 -26.54 -14.15
CA GLY A 467 37.64 -25.35 -14.76
C GLY A 467 36.35 -24.86 -14.10
N LEU A 468 36.10 -25.26 -12.84
CA LEU A 468 34.98 -24.79 -12.02
C LEU A 468 35.48 -23.79 -10.98
N SER A 469 34.73 -22.72 -10.76
CA SER A 469 35.00 -21.73 -9.70
C SER A 469 34.49 -22.20 -8.33
N TYR A 470 35.01 -21.63 -7.25
CA TYR A 470 34.50 -21.90 -5.89
C TYR A 470 32.98 -21.62 -5.75
N ASN A 471 32.45 -20.60 -6.45
CA ASN A 471 31.02 -20.29 -6.43
C ASN A 471 30.19 -21.40 -7.09
N GLU A 472 30.71 -22.04 -8.13
CA GLU A 472 30.08 -23.20 -8.76
C GLU A 472 30.17 -24.47 -7.90
N MET A 473 31.18 -24.59 -7.04
CA MET A 473 31.34 -25.70 -6.09
C MET A 473 30.44 -25.55 -4.85
N GLU A 474 30.32 -24.35 -4.31
CA GLU A 474 29.54 -24.03 -3.11
C GLU A 474 28.07 -23.67 -3.43
N GLY A 475 27.75 -23.37 -4.68
CA GLY A 475 26.39 -23.10 -5.14
C GLY A 475 25.81 -21.73 -4.77
N ILE A 476 26.65 -20.77 -4.36
CA ILE A 476 26.25 -19.42 -3.94
C ILE A 476 26.42 -18.45 -5.12
N GLU A 477 25.32 -17.83 -5.56
CA GLU A 477 25.30 -16.96 -6.75
C GLU A 477 25.66 -15.50 -6.43
N PRO A 478 26.36 -14.79 -7.33
CA PRO A 478 26.60 -13.35 -7.17
C PRO A 478 25.30 -12.57 -7.43
N VAL A 479 24.74 -12.02 -6.34
CA VAL A 479 23.53 -11.18 -6.33
C VAL A 479 23.92 -9.70 -6.41
N SER A 480 23.09 -8.87 -7.06
CA SER A 480 23.27 -7.41 -7.01
C SER A 480 23.02 -6.82 -5.62
N ASP A 481 23.35 -5.54 -5.46
CA ASP A 481 22.83 -4.74 -4.35
C ASP A 481 21.29 -4.70 -4.39
N PRO A 482 20.63 -4.58 -3.22
CA PRO A 482 19.18 -4.51 -3.15
C PRO A 482 18.63 -3.25 -3.82
N PHE A 483 17.57 -3.42 -4.60
CA PHE A 483 16.76 -2.32 -5.13
C PHE A 483 15.45 -2.22 -4.36
N HIS A 484 15.13 -1.03 -3.87
CA HIS A 484 13.89 -0.81 -3.12
C HIS A 484 12.81 -0.16 -4.00
N TYR A 485 11.59 -0.69 -3.92
CA TYR A 485 10.42 -0.18 -4.62
C TYR A 485 9.25 0.05 -3.69
N HIS A 486 8.44 1.06 -4.01
CA HIS A 486 7.16 1.29 -3.37
C HIS A 486 6.13 0.26 -3.81
N GLU A 487 5.23 -0.10 -2.91
CA GLU A 487 4.10 -0.98 -3.18
C GLU A 487 2.79 -0.27 -2.83
N TRP A 488 1.81 -0.33 -3.72
CA TRP A 488 0.53 0.31 -3.53
C TRP A 488 -0.39 -0.55 -2.67
N ASP A 489 -0.75 -0.01 -1.53
CA ASP A 489 -1.77 -0.56 -0.64
C ASP A 489 -3.12 0.04 -1.00
N TYR A 490 -3.98 -0.78 -1.60
CA TYR A 490 -5.30 -0.36 -2.03
C TYR A 490 -6.29 -0.19 -0.88
N ARG A 491 -6.07 -0.81 0.29
CA ARG A 491 -7.00 -0.71 1.44
C ARG A 491 -7.00 0.70 1.99
N VAL A 492 -5.81 1.23 2.18
CA VAL A 492 -5.56 2.61 2.63
C VAL A 492 -5.44 3.60 1.47
N GLN A 493 -5.39 3.12 0.23
CA GLN A 493 -5.27 3.90 -1.01
C GLN A 493 -3.97 4.72 -1.08
N LEU A 494 -2.82 4.12 -0.69
CA LEU A 494 -1.51 4.75 -0.51
C LEU A 494 -0.33 3.85 -0.93
N ASN A 495 0.81 4.45 -1.30
CA ASN A 495 2.07 3.71 -1.51
C ASN A 495 2.81 3.49 -0.19
N ARG A 496 3.17 2.25 0.12
CA ARG A 496 4.11 1.88 1.18
C ARG A 496 5.55 2.14 0.71
N PRO A 497 6.33 2.98 1.40
CA PRO A 497 7.69 3.34 0.98
C PRO A 497 8.64 2.15 1.11
N ASN A 498 9.58 1.99 0.16
CA ASN A 498 10.63 0.95 0.12
C ASN A 498 10.20 -0.47 0.55
N TRP A 499 8.94 -0.82 0.26
CA TRP A 499 8.31 -2.01 0.80
C TRP A 499 8.78 -3.31 0.15
N VAL A 500 9.17 -3.23 -1.13
CA VAL A 500 9.66 -4.36 -1.91
C VAL A 500 11.16 -4.25 -2.10
N THR A 501 11.88 -5.30 -1.73
CA THR A 501 13.32 -5.44 -1.98
C THR A 501 13.54 -6.41 -3.14
N LEU A 502 14.22 -5.93 -4.17
CA LEU A 502 14.49 -6.66 -5.40
C LEU A 502 15.98 -6.92 -5.58
N TYR A 503 16.31 -8.13 -6.03
CA TYR A 503 17.67 -8.56 -6.29
C TYR A 503 17.84 -9.02 -7.75
N GLU A 504 18.83 -8.47 -8.45
CA GLU A 504 19.12 -8.89 -9.82
C GLU A 504 20.01 -10.13 -9.84
N HIS A 505 19.58 -11.12 -10.64
CA HIS A 505 20.27 -12.39 -10.86
C HIS A 505 20.67 -12.55 -12.33
N ARG A 506 21.74 -13.31 -12.58
CA ARG A 506 22.15 -13.70 -13.93
C ARG A 506 21.51 -15.03 -14.31
N ALA A 507 20.92 -15.07 -15.51
CA ALA A 507 20.30 -16.29 -16.02
C ALA A 507 21.32 -17.43 -16.23
N LYS A 508 20.95 -18.65 -15.82
CA LYS A 508 21.73 -19.88 -16.09
C LYS A 508 21.69 -20.24 -17.57
N LYS A 509 22.80 -20.75 -18.10
CA LYS A 509 22.86 -21.26 -19.48
C LYS A 509 22.26 -22.66 -19.54
N GLY A 510 21.19 -22.83 -20.31
CA GLY A 510 20.63 -24.12 -20.68
C GLY A 510 21.20 -24.66 -21.99
N ASP A 511 20.63 -25.76 -22.48
CA ASP A 511 21.02 -26.40 -23.74
C ASP A 511 20.68 -25.50 -24.95
N PRO A 512 21.67 -24.97 -25.69
CA PRO A 512 21.40 -24.15 -26.87
C PRO A 512 20.63 -24.89 -27.98
N GLN A 513 20.64 -26.23 -27.99
CA GLN A 513 19.88 -26.99 -28.99
C GLN A 513 18.37 -26.94 -28.74
N LEU A 514 17.92 -26.70 -27.51
CA LEU A 514 16.49 -26.57 -27.19
C LEU A 514 15.89 -25.35 -27.92
N TYR A 515 16.59 -24.23 -27.92
CA TYR A 515 16.19 -23.02 -28.64
C TYR A 515 15.96 -23.27 -30.13
N ASN A 516 16.91 -23.94 -30.79
CA ASN A 516 16.80 -24.28 -32.21
C ASN A 516 15.66 -25.27 -32.48
N ARG A 517 15.46 -26.26 -31.59
CA ARG A 517 14.35 -27.21 -31.68
C ARG A 517 13.00 -26.51 -31.62
N ILE A 518 12.81 -25.57 -30.71
CA ILE A 518 11.58 -24.78 -30.57
C ILE A 518 11.29 -23.97 -31.84
N LEU A 519 12.31 -23.28 -32.40
CA LEU A 519 12.16 -22.56 -33.65
C LEU A 519 11.86 -23.48 -34.84
N ASP A 520 12.51 -24.65 -34.90
CA ASP A 520 12.31 -25.63 -35.96
C ASP A 520 10.90 -26.23 -35.93
N GLN A 521 10.39 -26.58 -34.76
CA GLN A 521 9.02 -27.07 -34.56
C GLN A 521 7.98 -26.01 -34.94
N ASN A 522 8.28 -24.73 -34.68
CA ASN A 522 7.40 -23.60 -34.94
C ASN A 522 7.75 -22.83 -36.23
N LYS A 523 8.47 -23.45 -37.17
CA LYS A 523 8.93 -22.81 -38.43
C LYS A 523 7.83 -22.08 -39.19
N GLY A 524 6.63 -22.67 -39.26
CA GLY A 524 5.48 -22.06 -39.94
C GLY A 524 5.01 -20.77 -39.27
N ILE A 525 4.97 -20.75 -37.94
CA ILE A 525 4.61 -19.60 -37.11
C ILE A 525 5.69 -18.52 -37.25
N ALA A 526 6.96 -18.88 -37.05
CA ALA A 526 8.08 -17.96 -37.17
C ALA A 526 8.13 -17.31 -38.56
N HIS A 527 7.83 -18.07 -39.63
CA HIS A 527 7.75 -17.52 -40.99
C HIS A 527 6.57 -16.56 -41.17
N ARG A 528 5.38 -16.86 -40.62
CA ARG A 528 4.23 -15.94 -40.66
C ARG A 528 4.54 -14.65 -39.89
N ILE A 529 5.13 -14.76 -38.70
CA ILE A 529 5.54 -13.61 -37.91
C ILE A 529 6.56 -12.77 -38.68
N LYS A 530 7.56 -13.41 -39.31
CA LYS A 530 8.51 -12.71 -40.19
C LYS A 530 7.82 -11.96 -41.32
N GLN A 531 6.85 -12.55 -42.01
CA GLN A 531 6.10 -11.86 -43.08
C GLN A 531 5.28 -10.65 -42.56
N ILE A 532 4.75 -10.73 -41.34
CA ILE A 532 4.05 -9.63 -40.69
C ILE A 532 5.05 -8.52 -40.33
N VAL A 533 6.19 -8.90 -39.76
CA VAL A 533 7.30 -8.01 -39.41
C VAL A 533 7.83 -7.30 -40.64
N ASP A 534 8.09 -8.01 -41.74
CA ASP A 534 8.58 -7.42 -43.00
C ASP A 534 7.59 -6.36 -43.55
N LYS A 535 6.28 -6.56 -43.35
CA LYS A 535 5.24 -5.57 -43.70
C LYS A 535 5.19 -4.38 -42.75
N LEU A 536 5.43 -4.60 -41.45
CA LEU A 536 5.47 -3.54 -40.43
C LEU A 536 6.76 -2.69 -40.51
N GLN A 537 7.88 -3.31 -40.91
CA GLN A 537 9.14 -2.63 -41.22
C GLN A 537 9.05 -1.75 -42.46
N ALA A 538 8.06 -1.96 -43.34
CA ALA A 538 7.88 -1.19 -44.57
C ALA A 538 7.40 0.26 -44.35
N VAL A 539 7.58 0.83 -43.15
CA VAL A 539 7.49 2.28 -42.90
C VAL A 539 8.84 2.92 -43.29
N GLY A 540 9.10 2.92 -44.59
CA GLY A 540 10.16 3.71 -45.22
C GLY A 540 9.67 5.09 -45.65
N LEU A 541 10.50 5.81 -46.44
CA LEU A 541 10.20 7.09 -47.11
C LEU A 541 8.73 7.21 -47.52
N GLN A 542 7.93 7.94 -46.73
CA GLN A 542 6.52 8.17 -47.03
C GLN A 542 6.40 9.45 -47.85
N ARG A 543 5.91 9.31 -49.07
CA ARG A 543 5.63 10.44 -49.98
C ARG A 543 4.29 11.05 -49.60
N ILE A 544 4.31 12.12 -48.82
CA ILE A 544 3.11 12.89 -48.46
C ILE A 544 2.84 13.87 -49.61
N ARG A 545 1.65 13.79 -50.20
CA ARG A 545 1.23 14.56 -51.36
C ARG A 545 0.26 15.67 -50.97
N ARG A 546 0.13 16.69 -51.82
CA ARG A 546 -0.75 17.84 -51.61
C ARG A 546 -0.47 18.56 -50.28
N ILE A 547 0.73 19.10 -50.17
CA ILE A 547 1.11 20.03 -49.09
C ILE A 547 1.36 21.40 -49.73
N GLU A 548 1.27 22.48 -48.97
CA GLU A 548 1.63 23.81 -49.47
C GLU A 548 3.16 23.96 -49.55
N ASP A 549 3.86 23.60 -48.47
CA ASP A 549 5.32 23.70 -48.36
C ASP A 549 5.99 22.31 -48.38
N GLY A 550 6.60 21.97 -49.50
CA GLY A 550 7.17 20.65 -49.78
C GLY A 550 8.41 20.77 -50.67
N ASP A 551 9.26 19.74 -50.62
CA ASP A 551 10.59 19.74 -51.24
C ASP A 551 10.53 19.50 -52.77
N GLU A 552 9.45 18.89 -53.28
CA GLU A 552 9.25 18.59 -54.71
C GLU A 552 7.87 19.06 -55.20
N LEU A 553 7.66 19.20 -56.51
CA LEU A 553 6.33 19.50 -57.08
C LEU A 553 5.52 18.22 -57.33
N ASP A 554 4.27 18.20 -56.88
CA ASP A 554 3.31 17.18 -57.29
C ASP A 554 2.73 17.53 -58.66
N LEU A 555 3.24 16.89 -59.72
CA LEU A 555 2.80 17.15 -61.09
C LEU A 555 1.28 17.02 -61.28
N ASN A 556 0.63 16.07 -60.60
CA ASN A 556 -0.81 15.88 -60.72
C ASN A 556 -1.58 17.06 -60.10
N ALA A 557 -1.19 17.49 -58.89
CA ALA A 557 -1.79 18.64 -58.23
C ALA A 557 -1.50 19.94 -59.00
N CYS A 558 -0.32 20.08 -59.62
CA CYS A 558 0.02 21.20 -60.49
C CYS A 558 -0.87 21.25 -61.74
N VAL A 559 -1.12 20.10 -62.38
CA VAL A 559 -2.01 20.01 -63.55
C VAL A 559 -3.44 20.36 -63.17
N GLU A 560 -3.94 19.85 -62.03
CA GLU A 560 -5.26 20.20 -61.50
C GLU A 560 -5.38 21.71 -61.20
N ALA A 561 -4.39 22.29 -60.52
CA ALA A 561 -4.35 23.72 -60.21
C ALA A 561 -4.36 24.59 -61.47
N ILE A 562 -3.53 24.27 -62.47
CA ILE A 562 -3.51 24.99 -63.76
C ILE A 562 -4.84 24.83 -64.51
N THR A 563 -5.46 23.66 -64.43
CA THR A 563 -6.77 23.40 -65.06
C THR A 563 -7.85 24.25 -64.38
N SER A 564 -7.89 24.31 -63.05
CA SER A 564 -8.81 25.15 -62.29
C SER A 564 -8.64 26.64 -62.60
N ILE A 565 -7.40 27.14 -62.66
CA ILE A 565 -7.11 28.53 -63.05
C ILE A 565 -7.65 28.82 -64.45
N ARG A 566 -7.46 27.92 -65.42
CA ARG A 566 -7.97 28.08 -66.79
C ARG A 566 -9.50 28.04 -66.86
N MET A 567 -10.15 27.37 -65.92
CA MET A 567 -11.61 27.34 -65.79
C MET A 567 -12.18 28.53 -65.00
N GLY A 568 -11.34 29.41 -64.45
CA GLY A 568 -11.77 30.56 -63.64
C GLY A 568 -12.16 30.19 -62.19
N HIS A 569 -11.73 29.03 -61.70
CA HIS A 569 -11.93 28.60 -60.32
C HIS A 569 -10.67 28.82 -59.48
N GLU A 570 -10.85 28.99 -58.17
CA GLU A 570 -9.74 29.11 -57.22
C GLU A 570 -9.04 27.74 -57.09
N PRO A 571 -7.71 27.65 -57.36
CA PRO A 571 -6.96 26.40 -57.27
C PRO A 571 -6.64 26.03 -55.82
N ASP A 572 -6.51 24.73 -55.53
CA ASP A 572 -5.96 24.27 -54.26
C ASP A 572 -4.47 24.66 -54.19
N PRO A 573 -4.03 25.43 -53.17
CA PRO A 573 -2.63 25.86 -53.04
C PRO A 573 -1.65 24.71 -52.75
N ARG A 574 -2.15 23.52 -52.41
CA ARG A 574 -1.36 22.36 -52.04
C ARG A 574 -0.81 21.60 -53.25
N ILE A 575 0.17 22.20 -53.94
CA ILE A 575 0.79 21.65 -55.16
C ILE A 575 2.12 20.91 -54.93
N THR A 576 2.61 20.84 -53.69
CA THR A 576 3.94 20.30 -53.38
C THR A 576 3.89 18.93 -52.68
N MET A 577 5.03 18.26 -52.82
CA MET A 577 5.54 16.97 -52.41
C MET A 577 6.46 16.95 -51.20
N LYS A 578 6.28 16.13 -50.15
CA LYS A 578 7.37 15.89 -49.18
C LYS A 578 7.65 14.41 -48.95
N ASN A 579 8.92 14.06 -48.93
CA ASN A 579 9.41 12.73 -48.62
C ASN A 579 9.82 12.70 -47.14
N VAL A 580 8.98 12.12 -46.28
CA VAL A 580 9.26 12.04 -44.84
C VAL A 580 9.80 10.66 -44.53
N ILE A 581 11.04 10.60 -44.03
CA ILE A 581 11.59 9.39 -43.41
C ILE A 581 10.92 9.28 -42.04
N ARG A 582 10.03 8.30 -41.87
CA ARG A 582 9.51 7.94 -40.56
C ARG A 582 10.37 6.81 -40.01
N SER A 583 11.28 7.10 -39.08
CA SER A 583 11.97 6.06 -38.30
C SER A 583 11.03 5.58 -37.19
N ARG A 584 10.86 4.25 -37.10
CA ARG A 584 10.25 3.61 -35.94
C ARG A 584 11.30 3.54 -34.84
N GLU A 585 11.03 4.18 -33.71
CA GLU A 585 11.92 4.25 -32.55
C GLU A 585 11.19 3.67 -31.34
N VAL A 586 11.16 2.33 -31.25
CA VAL A 586 10.53 1.58 -30.16
C VAL A 586 11.60 0.87 -29.35
N SER A 587 11.49 0.92 -28.02
CA SER A 587 12.23 0.04 -27.11
C SER A 587 11.27 -0.87 -26.36
N VAL A 588 11.61 -2.16 -26.30
CA VAL A 588 10.75 -3.20 -25.73
C VAL A 588 11.45 -3.90 -24.57
N VAL A 589 10.80 -4.04 -23.42
CA VAL A 589 11.19 -5.04 -22.41
C VAL A 589 10.17 -6.16 -22.46
N VAL A 590 10.64 -7.38 -22.69
CA VAL A 590 9.84 -8.60 -22.49
C VAL A 590 10.08 -9.05 -21.06
N LEU A 591 9.06 -8.99 -20.22
CA LEU A 591 9.10 -9.38 -18.82
C LEU A 591 8.35 -10.70 -18.64
N LEU A 592 9.06 -11.74 -18.24
CA LEU A 592 8.56 -13.09 -18.10
C LEU A 592 8.25 -13.40 -16.63
N ASP A 593 7.07 -13.94 -16.37
CA ASP A 593 6.73 -14.54 -15.09
C ASP A 593 7.38 -15.92 -14.99
N LEU A 594 8.14 -16.17 -13.93
CA LEU A 594 8.88 -17.41 -13.70
C LEU A 594 8.39 -18.15 -12.44
N SER A 595 7.13 -17.97 -12.03
CA SER A 595 6.56 -18.54 -10.80
C SER A 595 6.22 -20.04 -10.86
N GLU A 596 5.89 -20.65 -9.71
CA GLU A 596 5.65 -22.10 -9.50
C GLU A 596 4.49 -22.68 -10.33
N SER A 597 3.46 -21.89 -10.64
CA SER A 597 2.35 -22.29 -11.53
C SER A 597 2.80 -22.64 -12.95
N THR A 598 4.00 -22.22 -13.36
CA THR A 598 4.53 -22.59 -14.67
C THR A 598 4.86 -24.08 -14.81
N ASN A 599 4.92 -24.87 -13.72
CA ASN A 599 5.13 -26.32 -13.82
C ASN A 599 3.85 -27.14 -14.08
N GLU A 600 2.67 -26.50 -14.09
CA GLU A 600 1.40 -27.17 -14.41
C GLU A 600 1.29 -27.53 -15.90
N MET A 601 0.47 -28.54 -16.21
CA MET A 601 0.16 -28.90 -17.60
C MET A 601 -0.91 -27.96 -18.15
N VAL A 602 -0.75 -27.50 -19.39
CA VAL A 602 -1.78 -26.65 -20.02
C VAL A 602 -3.06 -27.45 -20.25
N ASP A 603 -4.21 -26.89 -19.87
CA ASP A 603 -5.53 -27.49 -20.06
C ASP A 603 -5.76 -27.92 -21.52
N GLY A 604 -5.82 -29.24 -21.75
CA GLY A 604 -6.02 -29.85 -23.06
C GLY A 604 -4.76 -29.98 -23.95
N GLY A 605 -3.56 -29.80 -23.39
CA GLY A 605 -2.28 -29.93 -24.10
C GLY A 605 -1.30 -30.95 -23.48
N ASP A 606 -0.24 -31.27 -24.23
CA ASP A 606 0.84 -32.19 -23.84
C ASP A 606 2.10 -31.48 -23.28
N LYS A 607 2.01 -30.16 -23.03
CA LYS A 607 3.14 -29.32 -22.61
C LYS A 607 2.88 -28.65 -21.27
N THR A 608 3.95 -28.34 -20.55
CA THR A 608 3.83 -27.52 -19.33
C THR A 608 3.63 -26.05 -19.69
N VAL A 609 3.07 -25.29 -18.75
CA VAL A 609 2.89 -23.85 -18.87
C VAL A 609 4.24 -23.15 -19.08
N LEU A 610 5.30 -23.59 -18.40
CA LEU A 610 6.68 -23.10 -18.56
C LEU A 610 7.18 -23.30 -19.98
N GLU A 611 6.95 -24.48 -20.56
CA GLU A 611 7.33 -24.76 -21.95
C GLU A 611 6.59 -23.81 -22.92
N VAL A 612 5.30 -23.55 -22.70
CA VAL A 612 4.52 -22.61 -23.52
C VAL A 612 5.00 -21.17 -23.35
N THR A 613 5.26 -20.73 -22.12
CA THR A 613 5.82 -19.40 -21.82
C THR A 613 7.19 -19.23 -22.45
N GLN A 614 8.06 -20.24 -22.35
CA GLN A 614 9.39 -20.25 -22.95
C GLN A 614 9.30 -20.21 -24.49
N GLU A 615 8.41 -20.99 -25.11
CA GLU A 615 8.18 -20.96 -26.56
C GLU A 615 7.68 -19.59 -27.02
N ALA A 616 6.71 -19.02 -26.31
CA ALA A 616 6.17 -17.70 -26.60
C ALA A 616 7.26 -16.62 -26.47
N ALA A 617 8.04 -16.63 -25.39
CA ALA A 617 9.14 -15.70 -25.16
C ALA A 617 10.20 -15.77 -26.26
N ILE A 618 10.59 -16.98 -26.67
CA ILE A 618 11.56 -17.20 -27.75
C ILE A 618 11.03 -16.68 -29.09
N LEU A 619 9.78 -17.00 -29.45
CA LEU A 619 9.18 -16.57 -30.71
C LEU A 619 8.99 -15.05 -30.78
N VAL A 620 8.53 -14.44 -29.69
CA VAL A 620 8.37 -12.98 -29.57
C VAL A 620 9.72 -12.28 -29.64
N SER A 621 10.72 -12.77 -28.91
CA SER A 621 12.09 -12.20 -28.95
C SER A 621 12.70 -12.31 -30.35
N HIS A 622 12.53 -13.45 -31.02
CA HIS A 622 12.96 -13.64 -32.41
C HIS A 622 12.26 -12.67 -33.37
N ALA A 623 10.97 -12.42 -33.17
CA ALA A 623 10.18 -11.47 -33.95
C ALA A 623 10.67 -10.03 -33.78
N ILE A 624 10.86 -9.58 -32.53
CA ILE A 624 11.32 -8.23 -32.18
C ILE A 624 12.71 -7.98 -32.76
N ASN A 625 13.62 -8.96 -32.61
CA ASN A 625 14.94 -8.90 -33.22
C ASN A 625 14.87 -8.79 -34.75
N GLY A 626 13.93 -9.50 -35.38
CA GLY A 626 13.65 -9.39 -36.82
C GLY A 626 13.17 -8.00 -37.25
N ILE A 627 12.39 -7.30 -36.42
CA ILE A 627 11.94 -5.91 -36.64
C ILE A 627 13.11 -4.92 -36.56
N GLY A 628 14.15 -5.24 -35.77
CA GLY A 628 15.28 -4.34 -35.51
C GLY A 628 15.02 -3.32 -34.40
N ASP A 629 13.95 -3.50 -33.60
CA ASP A 629 13.70 -2.69 -32.41
C ASP A 629 14.68 -3.06 -31.30
N LYS A 630 15.10 -2.09 -30.47
CA LYS A 630 15.94 -2.37 -29.30
C LYS A 630 15.12 -3.08 -28.24
N PHE A 631 15.60 -4.21 -27.73
CA PHE A 631 14.87 -4.93 -26.70
C PHE A 631 15.74 -5.58 -25.65
N ALA A 632 15.15 -5.80 -24.48
CA ALA A 632 15.69 -6.59 -23.39
C ALA A 632 14.69 -7.69 -23.01
N VAL A 633 15.19 -8.79 -22.45
CA VAL A 633 14.39 -9.92 -21.98
C VAL A 633 14.78 -10.21 -20.54
N HIS A 634 13.82 -10.03 -19.64
CA HIS A 634 14.00 -10.22 -18.21
C HIS A 634 12.90 -11.15 -17.69
N GLY A 635 13.10 -11.75 -16.52
CA GLY A 635 12.08 -12.50 -15.81
C GLY A 635 12.08 -12.18 -14.33
N PHE A 636 11.01 -12.54 -13.65
CA PHE A 636 10.87 -12.30 -12.23
C PHE A 636 10.17 -13.47 -11.53
N SER A 637 10.50 -13.63 -10.25
CA SER A 637 9.89 -14.56 -9.31
C SER A 637 10.07 -13.98 -7.90
N SER A 638 9.15 -14.22 -6.97
CA SER A 638 9.23 -13.63 -5.63
C SER A 638 9.13 -14.67 -4.51
N ASP A 639 9.90 -14.47 -3.46
CA ASP A 639 9.77 -15.15 -2.17
C ASP A 639 9.44 -14.10 -1.09
N GLY A 640 8.21 -13.62 -1.13
CA GLY A 640 7.74 -12.51 -0.32
C GLY A 640 8.30 -11.13 -0.72
N ARG A 641 7.92 -10.10 0.03
CA ARG A 641 8.30 -8.70 -0.25
C ARG A 641 9.81 -8.41 -0.17
N HIS A 642 10.55 -9.16 0.64
CA HIS A 642 11.96 -8.88 0.90
C HIS A 642 12.89 -9.60 -0.09
N ASP A 643 12.38 -10.50 -0.94
CA ASP A 643 13.16 -11.23 -1.94
C ASP A 643 12.40 -11.35 -3.27
N LEU A 644 12.29 -10.22 -3.99
CA LEU A 644 11.86 -10.24 -5.39
C LEU A 644 13.07 -10.49 -6.29
N GLN A 645 13.16 -11.69 -6.85
CA GLN A 645 14.27 -12.09 -7.72
C GLN A 645 14.01 -11.66 -9.16
N TYR A 646 14.94 -10.88 -9.71
CA TYR A 646 14.86 -10.34 -11.07
C TYR A 646 15.97 -10.91 -11.96
N THR A 647 15.62 -11.81 -12.88
CA THR A 647 16.59 -12.48 -13.75
C THR A 647 16.74 -11.75 -15.09
N ARG A 648 17.97 -11.39 -15.47
CA ARG A 648 18.24 -10.78 -16.79
C ARG A 648 18.75 -11.81 -17.79
N PHE A 649 17.93 -12.10 -18.81
CA PHE A 649 18.31 -13.00 -19.90
C PHE A 649 19.03 -12.27 -21.04
N LYS A 650 18.58 -11.06 -21.38
CA LYS A 650 19.17 -10.21 -22.42
C LYS A 650 19.07 -8.74 -22.04
N GLN A 651 20.17 -7.99 -22.14
CA GLN A 651 20.18 -6.53 -21.96
C GLN A 651 19.99 -5.77 -23.28
N PHE A 652 19.73 -4.46 -23.22
CA PHE A 652 19.48 -3.61 -24.40
C PHE A 652 20.69 -3.46 -25.34
N ASP A 653 21.89 -3.42 -24.78
CA ASP A 653 23.18 -3.26 -25.46
C ASP A 653 23.76 -4.60 -25.93
N GLU A 654 23.19 -5.71 -25.50
CA GLU A 654 23.64 -7.05 -25.80
C GLU A 654 23.08 -7.57 -27.15
N PRO A 655 23.92 -8.18 -28.02
CA PRO A 655 23.46 -8.81 -29.25
C PRO A 655 22.59 -10.04 -28.96
N PHE A 656 21.57 -10.29 -29.79
CA PHE A 656 20.73 -11.48 -29.67
C PHE A 656 21.41 -12.68 -30.36
N ASP A 657 22.37 -13.29 -29.66
CA ASP A 657 23.22 -14.37 -30.17
C ASP A 657 23.01 -15.71 -29.44
N GLN A 658 23.86 -16.68 -29.73
CA GLN A 658 23.76 -18.04 -29.18
C GLN A 658 23.90 -18.08 -27.65
N ASP A 659 24.58 -17.11 -27.04
CA ASP A 659 24.72 -17.04 -25.58
C ASP A 659 23.40 -16.65 -24.91
N VAL A 660 22.72 -15.65 -25.47
CA VAL A 660 21.36 -15.27 -25.05
C VAL A 660 20.38 -16.41 -25.31
N HIS A 661 20.50 -17.12 -26.44
CA HIS A 661 19.67 -18.29 -26.74
C HIS A 661 19.84 -19.39 -25.67
N SER A 662 21.07 -19.66 -25.22
CA SER A 662 21.33 -20.59 -24.12
C SER A 662 20.71 -20.11 -22.81
N ARG A 663 20.80 -18.82 -22.48
CA ARG A 663 20.15 -18.27 -21.28
C ARG A 663 18.63 -18.41 -21.32
N LEU A 664 18.01 -18.12 -22.45
CA LEU A 664 16.57 -18.31 -22.63
C LEU A 664 16.16 -19.78 -22.58
N ALA A 665 17.00 -20.69 -23.05
CA ALA A 665 16.78 -22.14 -22.94
C ALA A 665 16.94 -22.66 -21.50
N GLY A 666 17.67 -21.93 -20.65
CA GLY A 666 17.91 -22.28 -19.25
C GLY A 666 16.88 -21.74 -18.25
N MET A 667 15.74 -21.23 -18.74
CA MET A 667 14.64 -20.78 -17.89
C MET A 667 14.18 -21.89 -16.95
N LYS A 668 14.01 -21.55 -15.68
CA LYS A 668 13.41 -22.41 -14.66
C LYS A 668 12.32 -21.63 -13.97
N GLY A 669 11.18 -22.28 -13.75
CA GLY A 669 10.10 -21.75 -12.92
C GLY A 669 10.30 -22.12 -11.45
N GLY A 670 9.87 -21.24 -10.55
CA GLY A 670 9.80 -21.45 -9.11
C GLY A 670 9.34 -20.19 -8.36
N LEU A 671 8.87 -20.36 -7.13
CA LEU A 671 8.42 -19.29 -6.22
C LEU A 671 7.12 -18.58 -6.67
N SER A 672 6.81 -17.40 -6.14
CA SER A 672 5.56 -16.67 -6.34
C SER A 672 5.66 -15.49 -7.33
N THR A 673 4.58 -14.71 -7.50
CA THR A 673 4.42 -13.65 -8.51
C THR A 673 4.10 -12.29 -7.89
N ARG A 674 5.13 -11.52 -7.53
CA ARG A 674 5.00 -10.09 -7.16
C ARG A 674 5.28 -9.15 -8.35
N MET A 675 4.29 -9.06 -9.24
CA MET A 675 4.43 -8.41 -10.55
C MET A 675 4.65 -6.88 -10.48
N GLY A 676 3.99 -6.16 -9.56
CA GLY A 676 4.03 -4.70 -9.55
C GLY A 676 5.44 -4.12 -9.31
N GLY A 677 6.17 -4.67 -8.34
CA GLY A 677 7.59 -4.35 -8.11
C GLY A 677 8.47 -4.63 -9.33
N ALA A 678 8.29 -5.80 -9.97
CA ALA A 678 9.04 -6.20 -11.16
C ALA A 678 8.77 -5.28 -12.37
N MET A 679 7.51 -4.85 -12.53
CA MET A 679 7.10 -3.91 -13.58
C MET A 679 7.72 -2.52 -13.37
N ARG A 680 7.76 -2.01 -12.12
CA ARG A 680 8.43 -0.74 -11.80
C ARG A 680 9.93 -0.80 -12.10
N HIS A 681 10.57 -1.92 -11.75
CA HIS A 681 11.99 -2.13 -12.05
C HIS A 681 12.27 -2.22 -13.56
N ALA A 682 11.46 -2.99 -14.31
CA ALA A 682 11.53 -3.04 -15.77
C ALA A 682 11.29 -1.66 -16.42
N GLY A 683 10.37 -0.88 -15.86
CA GLY A 683 10.11 0.50 -16.25
C GLY A 683 11.34 1.40 -16.13
N SER A 684 12.12 1.26 -15.06
CA SER A 684 13.36 2.03 -14.86
C SER A 684 14.39 1.81 -15.98
N TYR A 685 14.44 0.61 -16.56
CA TYR A 685 15.29 0.30 -17.72
C TYR A 685 14.77 0.92 -19.01
N LEU A 686 13.45 0.95 -19.21
CA LEU A 686 12.81 1.61 -20.35
C LEU A 686 12.93 3.13 -20.27
N GLU A 687 12.86 3.71 -19.08
CA GLU A 687 13.03 5.14 -18.85
C GLU A 687 14.40 5.64 -19.35
N LYS A 688 15.46 4.84 -19.13
CA LYS A 688 16.83 5.12 -19.60
C LYS A 688 16.98 5.08 -21.13
N GLN A 689 16.03 4.48 -21.86
CA GLN A 689 16.09 4.44 -23.33
C GLN A 689 15.66 5.78 -23.95
N SER A 690 16.35 6.18 -25.01
CA SER A 690 16.05 7.39 -25.79
C SER A 690 14.94 7.22 -26.83
N SER A 691 14.32 6.04 -26.91
CA SER A 691 13.24 5.75 -27.85
C SER A 691 11.99 6.59 -27.55
N LYS A 692 11.28 7.02 -28.61
CA LYS A 692 10.03 7.78 -28.48
C LYS A 692 8.89 6.93 -27.91
N GLN A 693 8.84 5.67 -28.31
CA GLN A 693 7.86 4.70 -27.84
C GLN A 693 8.57 3.66 -26.97
N LYS A 694 7.96 3.33 -25.83
CA LYS A 694 8.49 2.39 -24.84
C LYS A 694 7.40 1.38 -24.52
N LEU A 695 7.70 0.11 -24.69
CA LEU A 695 6.76 -0.99 -24.50
C LEU A 695 7.29 -1.93 -23.40
N LEU A 696 6.47 -2.16 -22.38
CA LEU A 696 6.64 -3.26 -21.44
C LEU A 696 5.65 -4.38 -21.83
N LEU A 697 6.19 -5.49 -22.32
CA LEU A 697 5.42 -6.69 -22.66
C LEU A 697 5.54 -7.71 -21.53
N VAL A 698 4.48 -7.87 -20.75
CA VAL A 698 4.42 -8.86 -19.66
C VAL A 698 3.86 -10.16 -20.22
N ILE A 699 4.56 -11.27 -19.99
CA ILE A 699 4.09 -12.63 -20.30
C ILE A 699 3.94 -13.35 -18.96
N THR A 700 2.71 -13.72 -18.62
CA THR A 700 2.35 -14.33 -17.33
C THR A 700 1.33 -15.43 -17.53
N ASP A 701 1.34 -16.42 -16.65
CA ASP A 701 0.42 -17.55 -16.63
C ASP A 701 -0.65 -17.43 -15.54
N GLY A 702 -0.57 -16.46 -14.63
CA GLY A 702 -1.44 -16.41 -13.46
C GLY A 702 -1.73 -15.02 -12.89
N GLU A 703 -2.52 -15.02 -11.82
CA GLU A 703 -2.82 -13.84 -11.03
C GLU A 703 -1.63 -13.46 -10.12
N PRO A 704 -1.36 -12.15 -9.91
CA PRO A 704 -0.36 -11.73 -8.92
C PRO A 704 -0.71 -12.27 -7.51
N ALA A 705 0.19 -13.07 -6.96
CA ALA A 705 0.08 -13.73 -5.65
C ALA A 705 1.48 -13.93 -5.06
N ASP A 706 1.64 -13.77 -3.75
CA ASP A 706 2.92 -13.96 -3.04
C ASP A 706 2.67 -14.61 -1.67
N ILE A 707 3.68 -15.27 -1.10
CA ILE A 707 3.55 -16.08 0.13
C ILE A 707 3.21 -15.25 1.38
N ASP A 708 3.63 -13.99 1.40
CA ASP A 708 3.51 -13.08 2.53
C ASP A 708 2.26 -12.20 2.46
N GLU A 709 1.60 -12.15 1.30
CA GLU A 709 0.40 -11.35 1.10
C GLU A 709 -0.85 -12.24 1.08
N LYS A 710 -1.72 -12.01 2.07
CA LYS A 710 -2.92 -12.82 2.25
C LYS A 710 -4.17 -12.31 1.57
N ASP A 711 -4.09 -11.16 0.93
CA ASP A 711 -5.18 -10.60 0.15
C ASP A 711 -5.03 -10.90 -1.35
N GLY A 712 -5.99 -11.62 -1.91
CA GLY A 712 -6.03 -11.91 -3.36
C GLY A 712 -6.22 -10.67 -4.25
N GLN A 713 -6.62 -9.52 -3.71
CA GLN A 713 -6.74 -8.26 -4.46
C GLN A 713 -5.52 -7.36 -4.32
N TYR A 714 -4.75 -7.49 -3.24
CA TYR A 714 -3.74 -6.49 -2.91
C TYR A 714 -2.69 -6.36 -4.02
N LEU A 715 -2.08 -7.47 -4.43
CA LEU A 715 -1.08 -7.48 -5.50
C LEU A 715 -1.69 -7.19 -6.88
N LYS A 716 -2.99 -7.47 -7.09
CA LYS A 716 -3.70 -7.08 -8.31
C LYS A 716 -3.86 -5.56 -8.40
N GLN A 717 -4.26 -4.93 -7.31
CA GLN A 717 -4.39 -3.47 -7.25
C GLN A 717 -3.02 -2.78 -7.30
N ASP A 718 -1.98 -3.38 -6.71
CA ASP A 718 -0.62 -2.89 -6.87
C ASP A 718 -0.13 -2.99 -8.33
N ALA A 719 -0.31 -4.13 -8.99
CA ALA A 719 0.03 -4.29 -10.40
C ALA A 719 -0.73 -3.29 -11.28
N LYS A 720 -2.01 -3.05 -11.00
CA LYS A 720 -2.81 -2.01 -11.67
C LYS A 720 -2.18 -0.64 -11.47
N LYS A 721 -1.78 -0.31 -10.23
CA LYS A 721 -1.15 0.97 -9.93
C LYS A 721 0.19 1.12 -10.65
N ALA A 722 0.99 0.06 -10.71
CA ALA A 722 2.23 0.04 -11.48
C ALA A 722 1.99 0.30 -12.98
N VAL A 723 0.92 -0.26 -13.57
CA VAL A 723 0.51 0.05 -14.95
C VAL A 723 0.18 1.54 -15.13
N GLU A 724 -0.59 2.13 -14.21
CA GLU A 724 -0.93 3.56 -14.24
C GLU A 724 0.31 4.46 -14.13
N GLU A 725 1.24 4.11 -13.22
CA GLU A 725 2.51 4.82 -13.02
C GLU A 725 3.39 4.76 -14.27
N LEU A 726 3.54 3.58 -14.88
CA LEU A 726 4.29 3.40 -16.13
C LEU A 726 3.66 4.20 -17.27
N GLN A 727 2.34 4.19 -17.39
CA GLN A 727 1.64 4.97 -18.40
C GLN A 727 1.87 6.48 -18.22
N ALA A 728 1.85 6.98 -16.98
CA ALA A 728 2.15 8.38 -16.69
C ALA A 728 3.57 8.78 -17.11
N LYS A 729 4.51 7.82 -17.10
CA LYS A 729 5.89 8.00 -17.58
C LYS A 729 6.09 7.74 -19.07
N GLY A 730 5.01 7.51 -19.82
CA GLY A 730 5.06 7.24 -21.26
C GLY A 730 5.53 5.82 -21.63
N VAL A 731 5.48 4.89 -20.68
CA VAL A 731 5.73 3.46 -20.92
C VAL A 731 4.38 2.76 -21.13
N TYR A 732 4.21 2.14 -22.29
CA TYR A 732 3.00 1.39 -22.62
C TYR A 732 3.14 -0.05 -22.13
N SER A 733 2.21 -0.52 -21.29
CA SER A 733 2.22 -1.88 -20.76
C SER A 733 1.19 -2.75 -21.50
N TYR A 734 1.58 -3.96 -21.90
CA TYR A 734 0.73 -4.94 -22.55
C TYR A 734 0.93 -6.33 -21.96
N CYS A 735 -0.16 -7.05 -21.68
CA CYS A 735 -0.11 -8.39 -21.09
C CYS A 735 -0.47 -9.50 -22.09
N LEU A 736 0.37 -10.53 -22.16
CA LEU A 736 0.08 -11.81 -22.80
C LEU A 736 -0.13 -12.84 -21.70
N THR A 737 -1.37 -13.27 -21.51
CA THR A 737 -1.74 -14.26 -20.49
C THR A 737 -2.06 -15.61 -21.14
N ILE A 738 -1.64 -16.72 -20.51
CA ILE A 738 -1.95 -18.08 -20.98
C ILE A 738 -3.23 -18.62 -20.32
N ASP A 739 -3.62 -18.04 -19.18
CA ASP A 739 -4.81 -18.41 -18.41
C ASP A 739 -6.11 -18.03 -19.16
N GLN A 740 -6.98 -19.03 -19.39
CA GLN A 740 -8.25 -18.88 -20.10
C GLN A 740 -9.31 -18.13 -19.28
N TYR A 741 -9.16 -18.09 -17.95
CA TYR A 741 -10.04 -17.40 -17.02
C TYR A 741 -9.58 -15.97 -16.71
N ALA A 742 -8.47 -15.55 -17.31
CA ALA A 742 -7.79 -14.28 -17.04
C ALA A 742 -8.52 -13.01 -17.48
N ASP A 743 -9.61 -13.16 -18.24
CA ASP A 743 -10.33 -12.05 -18.88
C ASP A 743 -10.79 -10.97 -17.87
N LYS A 744 -11.12 -11.33 -16.63
CA LYS A 744 -11.61 -10.35 -15.64
C LYS A 744 -10.49 -9.61 -14.90
N TYR A 745 -9.49 -10.32 -14.36
CA TYR A 745 -8.46 -9.66 -13.55
C TYR A 745 -7.44 -8.92 -14.42
N VAL A 746 -7.03 -9.49 -15.56
CA VAL A 746 -6.07 -8.82 -16.46
C VAL A 746 -6.68 -7.57 -17.06
N HIS A 747 -7.99 -7.60 -17.36
CA HIS A 747 -8.72 -6.41 -17.77
C HIS A 747 -8.70 -5.32 -16.69
N ASN A 748 -8.85 -5.68 -15.41
CA ASN A 748 -8.80 -4.73 -14.31
C ASN A 748 -7.41 -4.12 -14.11
N ILE A 749 -6.34 -4.88 -14.36
CA ILE A 749 -4.95 -4.46 -14.18
C ILE A 749 -4.48 -3.59 -15.37
N PHE A 750 -4.56 -4.12 -16.60
CA PHE A 750 -3.99 -3.49 -17.79
C PHE A 750 -4.99 -2.58 -18.53
N GLY A 751 -6.29 -2.79 -18.34
CA GLY A 751 -7.34 -2.06 -19.03
C GLY A 751 -7.75 -2.65 -20.39
N GLN A 752 -8.81 -2.08 -20.96
CA GLN A 752 -9.41 -2.55 -22.21
C GLN A 752 -8.43 -2.44 -23.40
N ASN A 753 -8.36 -3.48 -24.23
CA ASN A 753 -7.48 -3.61 -25.40
C ASN A 753 -5.96 -3.64 -25.11
N ARG A 754 -5.55 -3.86 -23.85
CA ARG A 754 -4.14 -3.94 -23.43
C ARG A 754 -3.68 -5.34 -22.99
N TYR A 755 -4.45 -6.36 -23.34
CA TYR A 755 -4.08 -7.74 -23.10
C TYR A 755 -4.55 -8.66 -24.22
N ALA A 756 -3.96 -9.85 -24.30
CA ALA A 756 -4.47 -10.94 -25.11
C ALA A 756 -4.27 -12.29 -24.39
N ILE A 757 -5.29 -13.13 -24.47
CA ILE A 757 -5.24 -14.52 -24.01
C ILE A 757 -4.61 -15.37 -25.13
N VAL A 758 -3.59 -16.13 -24.76
CA VAL A 758 -2.83 -17.04 -25.60
C VAL A 758 -2.94 -18.44 -24.97
N ASP A 759 -4.10 -19.07 -25.19
CA ASP A 759 -4.35 -20.47 -24.84
C ASP A 759 -3.54 -21.47 -25.69
N ASN A 760 -2.91 -21.01 -26.79
CA ASN A 760 -2.05 -21.81 -27.65
C ASN A 760 -1.04 -20.92 -28.39
N VAL A 761 0.23 -21.35 -28.42
CA VAL A 761 1.35 -20.71 -29.16
C VAL A 761 0.98 -20.45 -30.64
N LEU A 762 0.12 -21.30 -31.24
CA LEU A 762 -0.38 -21.16 -32.60
C LEU A 762 -1.14 -19.84 -32.87
N LYS A 763 -1.70 -19.19 -31.84
CA LYS A 763 -2.45 -17.94 -31.96
C LYS A 763 -1.58 -16.68 -31.85
N LEU A 764 -0.32 -16.79 -31.41
CA LEU A 764 0.61 -15.65 -31.32
C LEU A 764 0.74 -14.85 -32.62
N PRO A 765 0.83 -15.46 -33.83
CA PRO A 765 0.93 -14.72 -35.09
C PRO A 765 -0.29 -13.84 -35.41
N GLU A 766 -1.45 -14.13 -34.84
CA GLU A 766 -2.67 -13.36 -35.06
C GLU A 766 -2.75 -12.14 -34.12
N LYS A 767 -2.20 -12.27 -32.90
CA LYS A 767 -2.26 -11.25 -31.85
C LYS A 767 -1.11 -10.24 -31.92
N LEU A 768 0.11 -10.68 -32.23
CA LEU A 768 1.29 -9.80 -32.34
C LEU A 768 1.15 -8.64 -33.34
N PRO A 769 0.56 -8.81 -34.55
CA PRO A 769 0.35 -7.66 -35.44
C PRO A 769 -0.53 -6.58 -34.84
N GLN A 770 -1.58 -6.94 -34.11
CA GLN A 770 -2.48 -5.97 -33.47
C GLN A 770 -1.76 -5.20 -32.37
N LEU A 771 -0.93 -5.88 -31.58
CA LEU A 771 -0.08 -5.28 -30.55
C LEU A 771 0.85 -4.21 -31.15
N PHE A 772 1.58 -4.56 -32.21
CA PHE A 772 2.53 -3.62 -32.84
C PHE A 772 1.85 -2.53 -33.67
N ALA A 773 0.67 -2.79 -34.26
CA ALA A 773 -0.10 -1.77 -34.97
C ALA A 773 -0.57 -0.66 -34.02
N ASN A 774 -1.10 -1.03 -32.85
CA ASN A 774 -1.59 -0.07 -31.86
C ASN A 774 -0.50 0.87 -31.31
N LEU A 775 0.78 0.46 -31.35
CA LEU A 775 1.92 1.27 -30.92
C LEU A 775 2.43 2.28 -31.97
N THR A 776 2.03 2.12 -33.23
CA THR A 776 2.56 2.93 -34.37
C THR A 776 1.56 4.00 -34.86
N THR A 777 0.35 4.03 -34.30
CA THR A 777 -0.71 5.04 -34.56
C THR A 777 -0.66 6.13 -33.51
#